data_AF-D7SPC5-F1
#
_entry.id   AF-D7SPC5-F1
#
_cell.length_a   1.000
_cell.length_b   1.000
_cell.length_c   1.000
_cell.angle_alpha   90.00
_cell.angle_beta   90.00
_cell.angle_gamma   90.00
#
_symmetry.space_group_name_H-M   'P 1'
#
loop_
_entity.id
_entity.type
_entity.pdbx_description
1 polymer ?
#
loop_
_entity_poly.entity_id
_entity_poly.type
_entity_poly.pdbx_seq_one_letter_code
_entity_poly.pdbx_strand_id
1 'polypeptide(L)'
;MGTDATEVVPTLPRPNAVKVHQLMCTDLMNLVDRVLKILPEIEAARPCKAGRDALCSINLAIEKAKSVLLDCSESSKLYLAISGTVIVLKCERIRSLLEKNLSQIQTMVPCMLNAQISRIVEDLRAVTFSLDSSEEEAGKVMQTLMRQESAQSDLIENSKIEALQIAASRLHITSQRDQLIEKRSIRKQLEKSSNNERKNQMLIYLLNLLKKYGNIIVEVQMENADDHHERPFPFPNSCGASLCGQSVEVGSCLGYGQHEAQTDVFRRPIPPEEFMCPISSRLMYDPVIIDSGVTFERMWIQKWFDEGHDTCPQSKKKLAKMLLTPNTAMKELILKWCMKHGIPEPGPCLEPPAFNTWEYSSTSITSLSNSMNDLNLPIDISGVSLGSLDNSYSSDSSHINIRDGLNLITVKTSDESHRCHGHADKPETDLKFLSELATHPWESQYQVVEDVEKDLKGDDQAWHSLSSKNFVEPLIRFLKDACEQHDVKAQRVGSQLLLAFVSKSRSGVSYLGEDAFNLMTSLLDSEVTEEALAILEVLSSNLNCGSKIAAAGTLTSVLKILDTQREFQEPAIKILYNMSSKSDVRSFIVSLDCIPKLVPFLKDTRLAKYCIVILKNLCYTEEGRVSVAGTDGCIASIVELLENGSCEDQEHAMAILLFLCAQRVQYCQLVMEEGADVFTSLASISLNGNDNGKVKANELLRLLRDIDHSDVKESPGSNLVVPVDSSNYLKEKKSSSKSSGIFGRIPIFSKRRSGSPKRKK
;
A
#
# COMPACT_ATOMS: atom_id res chain seq x y z
N MET A 1 -34.28 35.86 -7.53
CA MET A 1 -32.91 36.32 -7.20
C MET A 1 -32.03 35.08 -7.15
N GLY A 2 -31.65 34.57 -8.32
CA GLY A 2 -30.78 33.40 -8.44
C GLY A 2 -29.34 33.89 -8.53
N THR A 3 -28.49 33.38 -7.65
CA THR A 3 -27.05 33.60 -7.70
C THR A 3 -26.46 32.67 -8.76
N ASP A 4 -25.93 33.28 -9.82
CA ASP A 4 -25.05 32.66 -10.81
C ASP A 4 -23.87 31.99 -10.10
N ALA A 5 -23.83 30.66 -10.14
CA ALA A 5 -22.58 29.91 -10.09
C ALA A 5 -22.14 29.74 -11.54
N THR A 6 -21.26 30.62 -11.99
CA THR A 6 -20.53 30.48 -13.26
C THR A 6 -19.70 29.19 -13.19
N GLU A 7 -20.20 28.13 -13.83
CA GLU A 7 -19.38 26.98 -14.21
C GLU A 7 -18.19 27.51 -15.02
N VAL A 8 -17.00 27.37 -14.46
CA VAL A 8 -15.74 27.68 -15.16
C VAL A 8 -15.58 26.63 -16.25
N VAL A 9 -16.02 26.95 -17.46
CA VAL A 9 -15.71 26.17 -18.67
C VAL A 9 -14.19 26.10 -18.80
N PRO A 10 -13.57 24.90 -18.82
CA PRO A 10 -12.12 24.78 -18.94
C PRO A 10 -11.68 25.41 -20.27
N THR A 11 -10.95 26.51 -20.14
CA THR A 11 -10.34 27.25 -21.25
C THR A 11 -9.17 26.44 -21.81
N LEU A 12 -9.03 26.37 -23.13
CA LEU A 12 -7.90 25.71 -23.78
C LEU A 12 -6.58 26.32 -23.26
N PRO A 13 -5.55 25.49 -22.98
CA PRO A 13 -4.24 25.99 -22.59
C PRO A 13 -3.70 26.97 -23.64
N ARG A 14 -2.96 28.01 -23.23
CA ARG A 14 -2.27 28.87 -24.20
C ARG A 14 -1.22 28.04 -24.96
N PRO A 15 -0.98 28.28 -26.26
CA PRO A 15 0.02 27.54 -27.05
C PRO A 15 1.42 27.49 -26.41
N ASN A 16 1.79 28.54 -25.68
CA ASN A 16 3.09 28.65 -24.98
C ASN A 16 3.17 27.88 -23.66
N ALA A 17 2.08 27.25 -23.21
CA ALA A 17 2.04 26.45 -21.98
C ALA A 17 2.44 24.98 -22.22
N VAL A 18 2.50 24.54 -23.49
CA VAL A 18 2.92 23.19 -23.88
C VAL A 18 4.43 23.07 -23.73
N LYS A 19 4.88 22.03 -23.04
CA LYS A 19 6.29 21.88 -22.65
C LYS A 19 7.16 21.15 -23.67
N VAL A 20 6.57 20.29 -24.51
CA VAL A 20 7.21 19.41 -25.51
C VAL A 20 6.19 19.19 -26.65
N HIS A 21 6.66 19.03 -27.89
CA HIS A 21 5.87 18.79 -29.10
C HIS A 21 4.89 19.93 -29.40
N GLN A 22 5.40 21.17 -29.33
CA GLN A 22 4.59 22.39 -29.39
C GLN A 22 3.86 22.54 -30.72
N LEU A 23 4.50 22.18 -31.84
CA LEU A 23 3.91 22.29 -33.18
C LEU A 23 2.67 21.39 -33.30
N MET A 24 2.82 20.11 -32.97
CA MET A 24 1.73 19.13 -32.97
C MET A 24 0.56 19.56 -32.06
N CYS A 25 0.85 20.04 -30.86
CA CYS A 25 -0.18 20.50 -29.93
C CYS A 25 -0.89 21.77 -30.43
N THR A 26 -0.16 22.66 -31.11
CA THR A 26 -0.72 23.85 -31.74
C THR A 26 -1.64 23.48 -32.90
N ASP A 27 -1.26 22.50 -33.73
CA ASP A 27 -2.10 21.99 -34.81
C ASP A 27 -3.39 21.36 -34.29
N LEU A 28 -3.31 20.53 -33.23
CA LEU A 28 -4.50 19.96 -32.59
C LEU A 28 -5.40 21.06 -32.02
N MET A 29 -4.82 22.09 -31.38
CA MET A 29 -5.55 23.21 -30.82
C MET A 29 -6.27 24.04 -31.91
N ASN A 30 -5.58 24.30 -33.02
CA ASN A 30 -6.16 24.99 -34.18
C ASN A 30 -7.31 24.19 -34.80
N LEU A 31 -7.18 22.86 -34.92
CA LEU A 31 -8.24 22.00 -35.41
C LEU A 31 -9.46 22.04 -34.49
N VAL A 32 -9.26 21.92 -33.17
CA VAL A 32 -10.35 21.97 -32.18
C VAL A 32 -11.04 23.33 -32.18
N ASP A 33 -10.29 24.43 -32.23
CA ASP A 33 -10.85 25.79 -32.28
C ASP A 33 -11.71 26.01 -33.54
N ARG A 34 -11.28 25.47 -34.68
CA ARG A 34 -12.06 25.56 -35.92
C ARG A 34 -13.34 24.73 -35.89
N VAL A 35 -13.32 23.56 -35.27
CA VAL A 35 -14.54 22.76 -35.05
C VAL A 35 -15.48 23.45 -34.06
N LEU A 36 -14.95 24.01 -32.97
CA LEU A 36 -15.72 24.77 -31.98
C LEU A 36 -16.48 25.96 -32.61
N LYS A 37 -15.88 26.64 -33.60
CA LYS A 37 -16.51 27.77 -34.30
C LYS A 37 -17.76 27.39 -35.10
N ILE A 38 -17.83 26.16 -35.63
CA ILE A 38 -18.96 25.69 -36.46
C ILE A 38 -20.03 24.94 -35.66
N LEU A 39 -19.74 24.51 -34.43
CA LEU A 39 -20.69 23.76 -33.59
C LEU A 39 -22.01 24.49 -33.34
N PRO A 40 -22.04 25.80 -33.01
CA PRO A 40 -23.31 26.50 -32.79
C PRO A 40 -24.21 26.53 -34.03
N GLU A 41 -23.61 26.61 -35.22
CA GLU A 41 -24.34 26.58 -36.49
C GLU A 41 -24.90 25.18 -36.81
N ILE A 42 -24.16 24.12 -36.46
CA ILE A 42 -24.62 22.73 -36.57
C ILE A 42 -25.75 22.44 -35.58
N GLU A 43 -25.66 22.95 -34.35
CA GLU A 43 -26.70 22.82 -33.33
C GLU A 43 -27.99 23.55 -33.73
N ALA A 44 -27.85 24.76 -34.29
CA ALA A 44 -28.97 25.55 -34.81
C ALA A 44 -29.69 24.85 -35.98
N ALA A 45 -28.98 24.03 -36.77
CA ALA A 45 -29.55 23.26 -37.88
C ALA A 45 -30.45 22.08 -37.44
N ARG A 46 -30.55 21.78 -36.13
CA ARG A 46 -31.38 20.71 -35.53
C ARG A 46 -31.25 19.36 -36.27
N PRO A 47 -30.06 18.73 -36.22
CA PRO A 47 -29.82 17.47 -36.93
C PRO A 47 -30.76 16.34 -36.47
N CYS A 48 -31.00 15.37 -37.38
CA CYS A 48 -31.77 14.15 -37.07
C CYS A 48 -31.10 13.32 -35.96
N LYS A 49 -31.74 12.25 -35.48
CA LYS A 49 -31.21 11.41 -34.37
C LYS A 49 -29.74 11.00 -34.59
N ALA A 50 -29.40 10.52 -35.78
CA ALA A 50 -28.03 10.14 -36.15
C ALA A 50 -27.05 11.32 -36.14
N GLY A 51 -27.50 12.53 -36.50
CA GLY A 51 -26.67 13.73 -36.45
C GLY A 51 -26.50 14.29 -35.03
N ARG A 52 -27.47 14.08 -34.13
CA ARG A 52 -27.29 14.36 -32.69
C ARG A 52 -26.27 13.43 -32.04
N ASP A 53 -26.31 12.14 -32.40
CA ASP A 53 -25.33 11.15 -31.91
C ASP A 53 -23.92 11.47 -32.43
N ALA A 54 -23.80 11.89 -33.69
CA ALA A 54 -22.54 12.36 -34.27
C ALA A 54 -22.03 13.65 -33.58
N LEU A 55 -22.93 14.59 -33.27
CA LEU A 55 -22.60 15.82 -32.54
C LEU A 55 -22.10 15.53 -31.12
N CYS A 56 -22.76 14.61 -30.40
CA CYS A 56 -22.29 14.15 -29.09
C CYS A 56 -20.89 13.52 -29.18
N SER A 57 -20.63 12.75 -30.23
CA SER A 57 -19.31 12.15 -30.50
C SER A 57 -18.24 13.20 -30.80
N ILE A 58 -18.58 14.30 -31.48
CA ILE A 58 -17.68 15.44 -31.72
C ILE A 58 -17.36 16.15 -30.40
N ASN A 59 -18.36 16.43 -29.56
CA ASN A 59 -18.14 17.05 -28.26
C ASN A 59 -17.24 16.18 -27.36
N LEU A 60 -17.45 14.86 -27.35
CA LEU A 60 -16.56 13.93 -26.65
C LEU A 60 -15.13 13.93 -27.22
N ALA A 61 -14.97 14.05 -28.54
CA ALA A 61 -13.65 14.15 -29.17
C ALA A 61 -12.93 15.44 -28.76
N ILE A 62 -13.65 16.55 -28.65
CA ILE A 62 -13.13 17.85 -28.20
C ILE A 62 -12.69 17.80 -26.75
N GLU A 63 -13.49 17.21 -25.85
CA GLU A 63 -13.10 17.05 -24.44
C GLU A 63 -11.86 16.16 -24.28
N LYS A 64 -11.75 15.09 -25.09
CA LYS A 64 -10.53 14.28 -25.15
C LYS A 64 -9.32 15.08 -25.65
N ALA A 65 -9.52 15.94 -26.64
CA ALA A 65 -8.46 16.83 -27.14
C ALA A 65 -7.99 17.82 -26.07
N LYS A 66 -8.93 18.45 -25.34
CA LYS A 66 -8.61 19.33 -24.21
C LYS A 66 -7.81 18.61 -23.12
N SER A 67 -8.21 17.39 -22.78
CA SER A 67 -7.49 16.56 -21.81
C SER A 67 -6.06 16.24 -22.26
N VAL A 68 -5.86 15.86 -23.52
CA VAL A 68 -4.51 15.61 -24.07
C VAL A 68 -3.65 16.88 -24.05
N LEU A 69 -4.21 18.02 -24.45
CA LEU A 69 -3.49 19.30 -24.44
C LEU A 69 -3.12 19.75 -23.01
N LEU A 70 -4.01 19.52 -22.04
CA LEU A 70 -3.74 19.79 -20.63
C LEU A 70 -2.61 18.89 -20.11
N ASP A 71 -2.64 17.60 -20.43
CA ASP A 71 -1.58 16.64 -20.08
C ASP A 71 -0.22 17.08 -20.66
N CYS A 72 -0.17 17.56 -21.91
CA CYS A 72 1.04 18.08 -22.55
C CYS A 72 1.57 19.38 -21.92
N SER A 73 0.74 20.10 -21.16
CA SER A 73 1.15 21.33 -20.44
C SER A 73 1.58 21.07 -19.00
N GLU A 74 0.94 20.14 -18.29
CA GLU A 74 1.22 19.91 -16.86
C GLU A 74 2.35 18.91 -16.63
N SER A 75 2.60 18.00 -17.57
CA SER A 75 3.50 16.86 -17.38
C SER A 75 5.00 17.22 -17.38
N SER A 76 5.84 16.31 -16.90
CA SER A 76 7.31 16.38 -17.06
C SER A 76 7.72 16.33 -18.53
N LYS A 77 8.73 17.11 -18.92
CA LYS A 77 9.29 17.10 -20.29
C LYS A 77 9.84 15.73 -20.68
N LEU A 78 10.59 15.08 -19.79
CA LEU A 78 11.13 13.73 -19.99
C LEU A 78 10.02 12.71 -20.20
N TYR A 79 8.96 12.78 -19.37
CA TYR A 79 7.82 11.88 -19.50
C TYR A 79 7.07 12.09 -20.82
N LEU A 80 6.88 13.34 -21.24
CA LEU A 80 6.23 13.68 -22.51
C LEU A 80 7.04 13.19 -23.71
N ALA A 81 8.36 13.35 -23.70
CA ALA A 81 9.26 12.85 -24.74
C ALA A 81 9.20 11.31 -24.85
N ILE A 82 9.24 10.60 -23.71
CA ILE A 82 9.07 9.13 -23.70
C ILE A 82 7.69 8.72 -24.20
N SER A 83 6.64 9.48 -23.88
CA SER A 83 5.26 9.17 -24.25
C SER A 83 4.87 9.70 -25.65
N GLY A 84 5.78 10.35 -26.39
CA GLY A 84 5.48 11.07 -27.62
C GLY A 84 4.71 10.24 -28.65
N THR A 85 5.13 8.99 -28.90
CA THR A 85 4.45 8.11 -29.86
C THR A 85 3.02 7.76 -29.45
N VAL A 86 2.77 7.61 -28.14
CA VAL A 86 1.43 7.38 -27.59
C VAL A 86 0.57 8.63 -27.72
N ILE A 87 1.15 9.81 -27.54
CA ILE A 87 0.45 11.10 -27.68
C ILE A 87 0.05 11.32 -29.15
N VAL A 88 0.94 11.07 -30.12
CA VAL A 88 0.63 11.13 -31.56
C VAL A 88 -0.55 10.23 -31.91
N LEU A 89 -0.55 8.97 -31.43
CA LEU A 89 -1.66 8.04 -31.66
C LEU A 89 -2.99 8.55 -31.06
N LYS A 90 -2.95 9.24 -29.92
CA LYS A 90 -4.15 9.87 -29.34
C LYS A 90 -4.64 11.03 -30.21
N CYS A 91 -3.74 11.90 -30.69
CA CYS A 91 -4.07 13.01 -31.59
C CYS A 91 -4.67 12.50 -32.91
N GLU A 92 -4.08 11.49 -33.53
CA GLU A 92 -4.58 10.87 -34.77
C GLU A 92 -5.97 10.25 -34.59
N ARG A 93 -6.23 9.58 -33.45
CA ARG A 93 -7.57 9.06 -33.14
C ARG A 93 -8.60 10.17 -33.00
N ILE A 94 -8.25 11.28 -32.37
CA ILE A 94 -9.13 12.45 -32.23
C ILE A 94 -9.44 13.04 -33.62
N ARG A 95 -8.41 13.25 -34.45
CA ARG A 95 -8.56 13.75 -35.83
C ARG A 95 -9.46 12.86 -36.66
N SER A 96 -9.23 11.55 -36.66
CA SER A 96 -10.07 10.57 -37.38
C SER A 96 -11.52 10.56 -36.87
N LEU A 97 -11.72 10.69 -35.55
CA LEU A 97 -13.06 10.75 -34.96
C LEU A 97 -13.80 12.04 -35.37
N LEU A 98 -13.12 13.19 -35.36
CA LEU A 98 -13.67 14.46 -35.82
C LEU A 98 -14.00 14.40 -37.32
N GLU A 99 -13.08 13.90 -38.14
CA GLU A 99 -13.26 13.75 -39.59
C GLU A 99 -14.49 12.90 -39.93
N LYS A 100 -14.59 11.71 -39.30
CA LYS A 100 -15.70 10.77 -39.54
C LYS A 100 -17.05 11.38 -39.18
N ASN A 101 -17.16 11.99 -38.00
CA ASN A 101 -18.44 12.51 -37.52
C ASN A 101 -18.85 13.80 -38.25
N LEU A 102 -17.90 14.67 -38.61
CA LEU A 102 -18.18 15.84 -39.44
C LEU A 102 -18.63 15.44 -40.85
N SER A 103 -18.00 14.44 -41.46
CA SER A 103 -18.42 13.88 -42.75
C SER A 103 -19.84 13.29 -42.70
N GLN A 104 -20.22 12.70 -41.57
CA GLN A 104 -21.58 12.18 -41.37
C GLN A 104 -22.62 13.31 -41.28
N ILE A 105 -22.30 14.39 -40.55
CA ILE A 105 -23.17 15.57 -40.39
C ILE A 105 -23.28 16.37 -41.70
N GLN A 106 -22.25 16.36 -42.53
CA GLN A 106 -22.20 17.06 -43.82
C GLN A 106 -23.41 16.79 -44.72
N THR A 107 -23.92 15.55 -44.71
CA THR A 107 -25.09 15.13 -45.51
C THR A 107 -26.43 15.58 -44.95
N MET A 108 -26.43 16.17 -43.75
CA MET A 108 -27.62 16.47 -42.94
C MET A 108 -27.79 17.96 -42.62
N VAL A 109 -26.92 18.83 -43.18
CA VAL A 109 -26.92 20.28 -42.93
C VAL A 109 -27.13 21.09 -44.21
N PRO A 110 -27.58 22.36 -44.13
CA PRO A 110 -27.75 23.24 -45.29
C PRO A 110 -26.47 23.40 -46.13
N CYS A 111 -26.62 23.65 -47.44
CA CYS A 111 -25.51 23.69 -48.41
C CYS A 111 -24.36 24.63 -48.01
N MET A 112 -24.67 25.77 -47.39
CA MET A 112 -23.66 26.72 -46.92
C MET A 112 -22.82 26.17 -45.76
N LEU A 113 -23.46 25.49 -44.80
CA LEU A 113 -22.78 24.87 -43.67
C LEU A 113 -22.02 23.60 -44.11
N ASN A 114 -22.57 22.85 -45.05
CA ASN A 114 -21.88 21.74 -45.71
C ASN A 114 -20.55 22.21 -46.33
N ALA A 115 -20.54 23.31 -47.10
CA ALA A 115 -19.31 23.83 -47.70
C ALA A 115 -18.24 24.23 -46.65
N GLN A 116 -18.66 24.75 -45.49
CA GLN A 116 -17.74 25.04 -44.38
C GLN A 116 -17.21 23.75 -43.73
N ILE A 117 -18.07 22.76 -43.51
CA ILE A 117 -17.69 21.44 -42.99
C ILE A 117 -16.72 20.75 -43.94
N SER A 118 -16.94 20.80 -45.27
CA SER A 118 -16.04 20.24 -46.28
C SER A 118 -14.61 20.76 -46.12
N ARG A 119 -14.46 22.08 -45.98
CA ARG A 119 -13.14 22.72 -45.79
C ARG A 119 -12.46 22.22 -44.52
N ILE A 120 -13.19 22.11 -43.42
CA ILE A 120 -12.66 21.60 -42.15
C ILE A 120 -12.27 20.12 -42.26
N VAL A 121 -13.07 19.30 -42.96
CA VAL A 121 -12.77 17.89 -43.20
C VAL A 121 -11.53 17.72 -44.09
N GLU A 122 -11.36 18.56 -45.13
CA GLU A 122 -10.16 18.59 -45.96
C GLU A 122 -8.91 18.95 -45.13
N ASP A 123 -9.02 19.95 -44.27
CA ASP A 123 -7.91 20.34 -43.39
C ASP A 123 -7.61 19.26 -42.33
N LEU A 124 -8.63 18.59 -41.80
CA LEU A 124 -8.46 17.41 -40.92
C LEU A 124 -7.76 16.25 -41.63
N ARG A 125 -7.89 16.11 -42.96
CA ARG A 125 -7.16 15.10 -43.75
C ARG A 125 -5.74 15.53 -44.08
N ALA A 126 -5.49 16.83 -44.20
CA ALA A 126 -4.18 17.38 -44.55
C ALA A 126 -3.20 17.40 -43.35
N VAL A 127 -3.70 17.55 -42.12
CA VAL A 127 -2.87 17.56 -40.91
C VAL A 127 -2.33 16.16 -40.62
N THR A 128 -1.01 16.07 -40.42
CA THR A 128 -0.32 14.87 -39.96
C THR A 128 0.43 15.21 -38.68
N PHE A 129 0.18 14.45 -37.60
CA PHE A 129 0.85 14.70 -36.33
C PHE A 129 2.21 14.01 -36.32
N SER A 130 3.26 14.80 -36.14
CA SER A 130 4.64 14.32 -36.01
C SER A 130 5.30 14.92 -34.77
N LEU A 131 6.31 14.22 -34.26
CA LEU A 131 7.11 14.66 -33.13
C LEU A 131 8.25 15.55 -33.62
N ASP A 132 8.63 16.54 -32.83
CA ASP A 132 9.84 17.33 -33.11
C ASP A 132 11.07 16.40 -33.01
N SER A 133 11.96 16.48 -34.00
CA SER A 133 13.04 15.49 -34.17
C SER A 133 13.99 15.40 -32.97
N SER A 134 14.29 16.53 -32.34
CA SER A 134 15.12 16.60 -31.13
C SER A 134 14.46 15.93 -29.93
N GLU A 135 13.16 16.14 -29.75
CA GLU A 135 12.39 15.63 -28.62
C GLU A 135 12.06 14.14 -28.81
N GLU A 136 11.84 13.71 -30.05
CA GLU A 136 11.70 12.30 -30.42
C GLU A 136 12.99 11.52 -30.15
N GLU A 137 14.16 12.10 -30.48
CA GLU A 137 15.46 11.52 -30.18
C GLU A 137 15.66 11.36 -28.66
N ALA A 138 15.31 12.38 -27.87
CA ALA A 138 15.33 12.31 -26.40
C ALA A 138 14.44 11.17 -25.88
N GLY A 139 13.22 11.04 -26.42
CA GLY A 139 12.30 9.96 -26.08
C GLY A 139 12.85 8.57 -26.42
N LYS A 140 13.41 8.40 -27.61
CA LYS A 140 14.02 7.13 -28.07
C LYS A 140 15.17 6.70 -27.19
N VAL A 141 16.10 7.61 -26.90
CA VAL A 141 17.27 7.36 -26.06
C VAL A 141 16.87 6.95 -24.63
N MET A 142 15.83 7.59 -24.08
CA MET A 142 15.28 7.20 -22.78
C MET A 142 14.54 5.86 -22.82
N GLN A 143 13.78 5.57 -23.88
CA GLN A 143 13.11 4.28 -24.04
C GLN A 143 14.10 3.12 -24.20
N THR A 144 15.20 3.32 -24.94
CA THR A 144 16.27 2.30 -25.07
C THR A 144 16.92 2.03 -23.73
N LEU A 145 17.16 3.07 -22.94
CA LEU A 145 17.72 2.96 -21.60
C LEU A 145 16.83 2.13 -20.67
N MET A 146 15.52 2.39 -20.72
CA MET A 146 14.53 1.66 -19.91
C MET A 146 14.37 0.18 -20.32
N ARG A 147 14.78 -0.19 -21.54
CA ARG A 147 14.74 -1.59 -22.04
C ARG A 147 16.02 -2.37 -21.77
N GLN A 148 17.15 -1.69 -21.56
CA GLN A 148 18.49 -2.29 -21.45
C GLN A 148 18.85 -2.77 -20.03
N GLU A 149 17.94 -2.73 -19.05
CA GLU A 149 18.19 -3.13 -17.64
C GLU A 149 18.50 -4.63 -17.41
N SER A 150 18.80 -5.41 -18.45
CA SER A 150 19.03 -6.87 -18.36
C SER A 150 20.48 -7.35 -18.56
N ALA A 151 21.49 -6.47 -18.71
CA ALA A 151 22.88 -6.92 -18.94
C ALA A 151 24.00 -5.99 -18.39
N GLN A 152 24.66 -6.43 -17.30
CA GLN A 152 26.00 -6.00 -16.80
C GLN A 152 26.19 -4.56 -16.25
N SER A 153 26.73 -4.44 -15.03
CA SER A 153 26.60 -3.25 -14.16
C SER A 153 27.45 -2.02 -14.51
N ASP A 154 28.66 -2.16 -15.06
CA ASP A 154 29.62 -1.04 -15.03
C ASP A 154 29.68 -0.24 -16.36
N LEU A 155 29.38 -0.89 -17.49
CA LEU A 155 29.20 -0.21 -18.79
C LEU A 155 27.83 0.52 -18.86
N ILE A 156 26.87 0.10 -18.04
CA ILE A 156 25.51 0.66 -17.99
C ILE A 156 25.48 2.05 -17.36
N GLU A 157 26.37 2.38 -16.41
CA GLU A 157 26.30 3.66 -15.68
C GLU A 157 26.69 4.85 -16.56
N ASN A 158 27.77 4.72 -17.35
CA ASN A 158 28.16 5.73 -18.34
C ASN A 158 27.09 5.87 -19.43
N SER A 159 26.51 4.76 -19.89
CA SER A 159 25.41 4.79 -20.86
C SER A 159 24.14 5.46 -20.31
N LYS A 160 23.83 5.30 -19.01
CA LYS A 160 22.73 6.01 -18.33
C LYS A 160 22.98 7.52 -18.24
N ILE A 161 24.21 7.92 -17.93
CA ILE A 161 24.59 9.34 -17.85
C ILE A 161 24.53 9.97 -19.25
N GLU A 162 25.15 9.33 -20.25
CA GLU A 162 25.18 9.81 -21.64
C GLU A 162 23.76 9.91 -22.21
N ALA A 163 22.92 8.89 -22.01
CA ALA A 163 21.53 8.90 -22.45
C ALA A 163 20.75 10.05 -21.80
N LEU A 164 20.92 10.25 -20.49
CA LEU A 164 20.24 11.34 -19.77
C LEU A 164 20.78 12.72 -20.17
N GLN A 165 22.07 12.85 -20.49
CA GLN A 165 22.67 14.07 -21.02
C GLN A 165 22.09 14.42 -22.40
N ILE A 166 22.02 13.45 -23.31
CA ILE A 166 21.43 13.62 -24.63
C ILE A 166 19.96 14.07 -24.47
N ALA A 167 19.18 13.38 -23.64
CA ALA A 167 17.78 13.73 -23.42
C ALA A 167 17.63 15.12 -22.76
N ALA A 168 18.44 15.46 -21.76
CA ALA A 168 18.41 16.76 -21.08
C ALA A 168 18.78 17.91 -22.02
N SER A 169 19.82 17.75 -22.85
CA SER A 169 20.21 18.75 -23.84
C SER A 169 19.12 18.99 -24.88
N ARG A 170 18.53 17.91 -25.41
CA ARG A 170 17.48 17.96 -26.44
C ARG A 170 16.15 18.53 -25.92
N LEU A 171 15.87 18.43 -24.62
CA LEU A 171 14.66 18.95 -23.96
C LEU A 171 14.87 20.30 -23.25
N HIS A 172 16.07 20.89 -23.38
CA HIS A 172 16.46 22.13 -22.71
C HIS A 172 16.29 22.05 -21.17
N ILE A 173 16.81 20.98 -20.57
CA ILE A 173 16.93 20.80 -19.12
C ILE A 173 18.41 20.97 -18.75
N THR A 174 18.94 22.16 -19.01
CA THR A 174 20.38 22.42 -18.95
C THR A 174 20.84 23.11 -17.66
N SER A 175 19.92 23.73 -16.91
CA SER A 175 20.24 24.39 -15.64
C SER A 175 19.79 23.59 -14.42
N GLN A 176 20.43 23.84 -13.27
CA GLN A 176 19.98 23.30 -11.98
C GLN A 176 18.54 23.71 -11.65
N ARG A 177 18.11 24.91 -12.10
CA ARG A 177 16.73 25.39 -11.98
C ARG A 177 15.76 24.54 -12.79
N ASP A 178 16.10 24.20 -14.03
CA ASP A 178 15.25 23.38 -14.90
C ASP A 178 15.11 21.95 -14.37
N GLN A 179 16.19 21.38 -13.83
CA GLN A 179 16.13 20.08 -13.17
C GLN A 179 15.22 20.07 -11.93
N LEU A 180 15.23 21.15 -11.13
CA LEU A 180 14.33 21.28 -9.99
C LEU A 180 12.87 21.41 -10.43
N ILE A 181 12.60 22.16 -11.50
CA ILE A 181 11.26 22.28 -12.11
C ILE A 181 10.79 20.91 -12.61
N GLU A 182 11.68 20.14 -13.23
CA GLU A 182 11.38 18.80 -13.73
C GLU A 182 11.11 17.82 -12.58
N LYS A 183 11.97 17.78 -11.56
CA LYS A 183 11.77 16.97 -10.34
C LYS A 183 10.45 17.30 -9.64
N ARG A 184 10.09 18.59 -9.56
CA ARG A 184 8.81 19.04 -9.00
C ARG A 184 7.62 18.61 -9.86
N SER A 185 7.74 18.71 -11.19
CA SER A 185 6.70 18.27 -12.12
C SER A 185 6.43 16.77 -11.99
N ILE A 186 7.48 15.95 -11.91
CA ILE A 186 7.36 14.49 -11.72
C ILE A 186 6.68 14.14 -10.38
N ARG A 187 7.07 14.80 -9.27
CA ARG A 187 6.44 14.58 -7.95
C ARG A 187 4.97 14.95 -7.95
N LYS A 188 4.62 16.13 -8.49
CA LYS A 188 3.23 16.58 -8.62
C LYS A 188 2.40 15.61 -9.45
N GLN A 189 2.98 15.00 -10.49
CA GLN A 189 2.29 13.98 -11.29
C GLN A 189 2.08 12.67 -10.52
N LEU A 190 3.03 12.27 -9.69
CA LEU A 190 2.94 11.07 -8.85
C LEU A 190 1.92 11.23 -7.71
N GLU A 191 1.79 12.45 -7.18
CA GLU A 191 0.76 12.82 -6.18
C GLU A 191 -0.65 12.87 -6.78
N LYS A 192 -0.78 13.34 -8.04
CA LYS A 192 -2.08 13.40 -8.75
C LYS A 192 -2.51 12.07 -9.39
N SER A 193 -1.60 11.11 -9.57
CA SER A 193 -1.89 9.87 -10.31
C SER A 193 -2.61 8.84 -9.46
N SER A 194 -3.94 8.78 -9.58
CA SER A 194 -4.75 7.63 -9.17
C SER A 194 -4.73 6.57 -10.29
N ASN A 195 -4.21 5.37 -9.99
CA ASN A 195 -4.42 4.10 -10.74
C ASN A 195 -3.66 3.80 -12.07
N ASN A 196 -2.54 4.45 -12.42
CA ASN A 196 -1.73 4.06 -13.60
C ASN A 196 -0.33 3.53 -13.24
N GLU A 197 -0.25 2.24 -12.94
CA GLU A 197 0.98 1.55 -12.50
C GLU A 197 2.16 1.74 -13.47
N ARG A 198 1.92 1.64 -14.78
CA ARG A 198 2.98 1.83 -15.80
C ARG A 198 3.48 3.27 -15.82
N LYS A 199 2.58 4.25 -15.76
CA LYS A 199 2.95 5.68 -15.68
C LYS A 199 3.76 5.95 -14.41
N ASN A 200 3.34 5.39 -13.28
CA ASN A 200 4.00 5.58 -11.99
C ASN A 200 5.40 4.96 -11.99
N GLN A 201 5.56 3.75 -12.54
CA GLN A 201 6.86 3.11 -12.69
C GLN A 201 7.82 3.94 -13.54
N MET A 202 7.35 4.49 -14.68
CA MET A 202 8.17 5.37 -15.52
C MET A 202 8.55 6.66 -14.79
N LEU A 203 7.62 7.28 -14.05
CA LEU A 203 7.88 8.52 -13.31
C LEU A 203 8.86 8.30 -12.14
N ILE A 204 8.73 7.18 -11.41
CA ILE A 204 9.66 6.79 -10.34
C ILE A 204 11.06 6.57 -10.92
N TYR A 205 11.16 5.88 -12.05
CA TYR A 205 12.42 5.67 -12.75
C TYR A 205 13.10 6.99 -13.15
N LEU A 206 12.37 7.89 -13.81
CA LEU A 206 12.88 9.22 -14.19
C LEU A 206 13.31 10.04 -12.97
N LEU A 207 12.55 9.98 -11.88
CA LEU A 207 12.89 10.68 -10.64
C LEU A 207 14.20 10.14 -10.03
N ASN A 208 14.43 8.83 -10.11
CA ASN A 208 15.66 8.21 -9.62
C ASN A 208 16.86 8.57 -10.50
N LEU A 209 16.70 8.59 -11.83
CA LEU A 209 17.73 9.05 -12.76
C LEU A 209 18.14 10.51 -12.48
N LEU A 210 17.17 11.41 -12.34
CA LEU A 210 17.45 12.83 -12.04
C LEU A 210 18.04 13.04 -10.63
N LYS A 211 17.73 12.17 -9.66
CA LYS A 211 18.34 12.22 -8.31
C LYS A 211 19.79 11.75 -8.34
N LYS A 212 20.08 10.68 -9.08
CA LYS A 212 21.41 10.05 -9.11
C LYS A 212 22.40 10.82 -9.99
N TYR A 213 21.97 11.27 -11.17
CA TYR A 213 22.86 11.86 -12.18
C TYR A 213 22.58 13.33 -12.50
N GLY A 214 21.53 13.93 -11.94
CA GLY A 214 21.16 15.32 -12.28
C GLY A 214 22.30 16.33 -12.05
N ASN A 215 22.99 16.26 -10.91
CA ASN A 215 24.06 17.20 -10.60
C ASN A 215 25.30 17.01 -11.51
N ILE A 216 25.63 15.75 -11.82
CA ILE A 216 26.74 15.39 -12.73
C ILE A 216 26.52 15.98 -14.13
N ILE A 217 25.26 16.06 -14.56
CA ILE A 217 24.90 16.61 -15.87
C ILE A 217 25.07 18.12 -15.93
N VAL A 218 24.73 18.84 -14.86
CA VAL A 218 24.91 20.30 -14.81
C VAL A 218 26.40 20.65 -14.85
N GLU A 219 27.24 19.90 -14.14
CA GLU A 219 28.70 20.09 -14.14
C GLU A 219 29.31 19.81 -15.52
N VAL A 220 28.97 18.68 -16.16
CA VAL A 220 29.52 18.30 -17.48
C VAL A 220 29.00 19.21 -18.61
N GLN A 221 27.76 19.72 -18.52
CA GLN A 221 27.24 20.67 -19.51
C GLN A 221 27.80 22.08 -19.37
N MET A 222 28.27 22.48 -18.18
CA MET A 222 29.00 23.75 -17.99
C MET A 222 30.43 23.68 -18.53
N GLU A 223 31.08 22.51 -18.48
CA GLU A 223 32.41 22.29 -19.07
C GLU A 223 32.36 22.16 -20.60
N ASN A 224 31.33 21.53 -21.17
CA ASN A 224 31.19 21.37 -22.63
C ASN A 224 30.64 22.60 -23.37
N ALA A 225 30.15 23.62 -22.66
CA ALA A 225 29.67 24.86 -23.26
C ALA A 225 30.81 25.79 -23.72
N ASP A 226 32.05 25.53 -23.29
CA ASP A 226 33.22 26.35 -23.63
C ASP A 226 34.00 25.83 -24.86
N ASP A 227 33.65 24.65 -25.42
CA ASP A 227 34.51 23.97 -26.40
C ASP A 227 33.86 23.51 -27.73
N HIS A 228 32.66 24.01 -28.05
CA HIS A 228 32.06 23.78 -29.38
C HIS A 228 31.65 25.07 -30.09
N HIS A 229 32.66 25.85 -30.48
CA HIS A 229 32.57 26.70 -31.66
C HIS A 229 32.62 25.85 -32.93
N GLU A 230 31.45 25.48 -33.47
CA GLU A 230 31.34 25.19 -34.91
C GLU A 230 30.24 26.02 -35.55
N ARG A 231 30.66 26.93 -36.44
CA ARG A 231 29.81 27.67 -37.37
C ARG A 231 29.13 26.72 -38.36
N PRO A 232 27.91 27.04 -38.79
CA PRO A 232 27.72 27.22 -40.23
C PRO A 232 27.30 28.64 -40.63
N PHE A 233 27.75 29.01 -41.83
CA PHE A 233 27.67 30.29 -42.54
C PHE A 233 26.25 30.64 -43.08
N PRO A 234 26.03 31.85 -43.66
CA PRO A 234 24.88 32.73 -43.47
C PRO A 234 23.87 32.71 -44.64
N PHE A 235 22.72 33.41 -44.49
CA PHE A 235 22.01 34.24 -45.50
C PHE A 235 20.71 34.82 -44.84
N PRO A 236 20.07 35.89 -45.36
CA PRO A 236 20.33 37.28 -44.94
C PRO A 236 19.09 38.05 -44.42
N ASN A 237 19.37 39.20 -43.80
CA ASN A 237 18.54 40.40 -43.61
C ASN A 237 17.06 40.38 -44.01
N SER A 238 16.20 40.79 -43.07
CA SER A 238 15.42 42.01 -43.25
C SER A 238 15.11 42.68 -41.91
N CYS A 239 15.31 43.99 -41.92
CA CYS A 239 15.29 44.93 -40.81
C CYS A 239 13.90 45.19 -40.23
N GLY A 240 13.88 45.68 -38.99
CA GLY A 240 12.70 46.31 -38.39
C GLY A 240 12.97 46.81 -36.98
N ALA A 241 13.85 47.81 -36.87
CA ALA A 241 14.21 48.48 -35.63
C ALA A 241 13.00 49.07 -34.86
N SER A 242 13.10 49.10 -33.53
CA SER A 242 13.06 50.38 -32.82
C SER A 242 13.67 50.26 -31.43
N LEU A 243 14.71 51.07 -31.23
CA LEU A 243 15.38 51.37 -29.96
C LEU A 243 14.46 52.11 -28.99
N CYS A 244 14.70 51.93 -27.69
CA CYS A 244 15.13 52.95 -26.73
C CYS A 244 15.33 52.22 -25.38
N GLY A 245 16.34 52.41 -24.54
CA GLY A 245 17.41 53.40 -24.41
C GLY A 245 18.14 53.08 -23.10
N GLN A 246 19.41 53.47 -23.02
CA GLN A 246 20.43 53.08 -22.05
C GLN A 246 20.24 53.60 -20.61
N SER A 247 20.87 52.90 -19.65
CA SER A 247 21.71 53.41 -18.54
C SER A 247 22.25 52.17 -17.77
N VAL A 248 23.55 51.81 -17.72
CA VAL A 248 24.72 52.47 -17.08
C VAL A 248 24.35 52.84 -15.63
N GLU A 249 24.84 52.20 -14.55
CA GLU A 249 26.24 52.07 -14.15
C GLU A 249 26.38 51.26 -12.81
N VAL A 250 27.61 50.78 -12.55
CA VAL A 250 28.29 50.47 -11.26
C VAL A 250 27.81 49.31 -10.38
N GLY A 251 28.74 48.39 -10.10
CA GLY A 251 28.65 47.39 -9.04
C GLY A 251 29.33 47.80 -7.73
N SER A 252 28.91 47.18 -6.63
CA SER A 252 29.76 46.59 -5.59
C SER A 252 28.90 46.01 -4.46
N CYS A 253 29.31 44.85 -3.98
CA CYS A 253 28.74 44.06 -2.89
C CYS A 253 28.69 44.79 -1.54
N LEU A 254 27.67 44.49 -0.71
CA LEU A 254 27.77 43.99 0.68
C LEU A 254 26.40 43.95 1.38
N GLY A 255 26.10 42.80 2.00
CA GLY A 255 25.30 42.68 3.22
C GLY A 255 23.78 42.62 3.09
N TYR A 256 23.21 41.43 3.28
CA TYR A 256 22.47 41.04 4.49
C TYR A 256 21.65 39.78 4.19
N GLY A 257 21.95 38.70 4.90
CA GLY A 257 21.03 37.59 5.01
C GLY A 257 19.84 37.97 5.88
N GLN A 258 18.74 37.25 5.73
CA GLN A 258 18.18 36.44 6.82
C GLN A 258 17.00 35.58 6.33
N HIS A 259 17.11 34.30 6.70
CA HIS A 259 16.06 33.35 7.06
C HIS A 259 14.90 33.05 6.09
N GLU A 260 14.87 31.80 5.63
CA GLU A 260 13.83 30.88 6.09
C GLU A 260 14.46 29.49 6.29
N ALA A 261 14.47 29.04 7.54
CA ALA A 261 14.85 27.70 7.94
C ALA A 261 13.59 26.93 8.34
N GLN A 262 13.68 25.61 8.17
CA GLN A 262 12.91 24.53 8.80
C GLN A 262 11.58 24.11 8.14
N THR A 263 11.66 22.98 7.44
CA THR A 263 10.81 21.78 7.67
C THR A 263 11.34 20.61 6.82
N ASP A 264 12.26 19.81 7.35
CA ASP A 264 12.42 18.40 6.93
C ASP A 264 13.25 17.63 8.00
N VAL A 265 12.57 17.01 8.96
CA VAL A 265 13.13 16.00 9.86
C VAL A 265 12.31 14.73 9.64
N PHE A 266 12.99 13.59 9.56
CA PHE A 266 12.51 12.22 9.27
C PHE A 266 12.58 11.74 7.81
N ARG A 267 13.81 11.51 7.32
CA ARG A 267 14.10 10.33 6.49
C ARG A 267 15.32 9.60 7.01
N ARG A 268 15.11 8.38 7.55
CA ARG A 268 16.20 7.43 7.74
C ARG A 268 16.81 7.09 6.36
N PRO A 269 18.14 7.02 6.23
CA PRO A 269 18.78 6.64 4.98
C PRO A 269 18.44 5.17 4.66
N ILE A 270 17.87 4.94 3.48
CA ILE A 270 17.54 3.59 2.99
C ILE A 270 18.83 2.99 2.39
N PRO A 271 19.28 1.81 2.83
CA PRO A 271 20.42 1.14 2.22
C PRO A 271 20.14 0.78 0.76
N PRO A 272 21.12 0.96 -0.15
CA PRO A 272 21.07 0.40 -1.49
C PRO A 272 20.71 -1.09 -1.46
N GLU A 273 19.89 -1.55 -2.41
CA GLU A 273 19.43 -2.95 -2.50
C GLU A 273 20.60 -3.94 -2.60
N GLU A 274 21.73 -3.52 -3.18
CA GLU A 274 22.97 -4.31 -3.31
C GLU A 274 23.59 -4.70 -1.96
N PHE A 275 23.29 -3.95 -0.90
CA PHE A 275 23.78 -4.22 0.46
C PHE A 275 22.85 -5.15 1.24
N MET A 276 21.69 -5.47 0.66
CA MET A 276 20.65 -6.28 1.29
C MET A 276 20.77 -7.74 0.84
N CYS A 277 20.63 -8.68 1.76
CA CYS A 277 20.59 -10.09 1.44
C CYS A 277 19.29 -10.42 0.68
N PRO A 278 19.34 -11.05 -0.50
CA PRO A 278 18.14 -11.37 -1.27
C PRO A 278 17.20 -12.41 -0.62
N ILE A 279 17.67 -13.17 0.37
CA ILE A 279 16.84 -14.13 1.13
C ILE A 279 16.12 -13.45 2.29
N SER A 280 16.85 -12.65 3.08
CA SER A 280 16.31 -12.07 4.32
C SER A 280 15.83 -10.63 4.18
N SER A 281 16.15 -9.97 3.07
CA SER A 281 15.91 -8.54 2.83
C SER A 281 16.45 -7.66 3.97
N ARG A 282 17.60 -8.04 4.56
CA ARG A 282 18.32 -7.32 5.61
C ARG A 282 19.73 -6.96 5.16
N LEU A 283 20.30 -5.89 5.73
CA LEU A 283 21.67 -5.47 5.46
C LEU A 283 22.65 -6.61 5.79
N MET A 284 23.52 -6.98 4.85
CA MET A 284 24.47 -8.09 5.01
C MET A 284 25.61 -7.71 5.96
N TYR A 285 25.95 -8.60 6.89
CA TYR A 285 27.12 -8.47 7.77
C TYR A 285 28.26 -9.40 7.34
N ASP A 286 27.93 -10.59 6.82
CA ASP A 286 28.87 -11.55 6.25
C ASP A 286 28.47 -11.94 4.81
N PRO A 287 28.63 -11.00 3.85
CA PRO A 287 28.28 -11.24 2.46
C PRO A 287 29.14 -12.34 1.84
N VAL A 288 28.51 -13.35 1.23
CA VAL A 288 29.13 -14.45 0.49
C VAL A 288 28.55 -14.56 -0.91
N ILE A 289 29.40 -14.81 -1.90
CA ILE A 289 29.02 -15.07 -3.29
C ILE A 289 28.87 -16.58 -3.50
N ILE A 290 27.78 -16.97 -4.16
CA ILE A 290 27.59 -18.33 -4.71
C ILE A 290 27.95 -18.40 -6.19
N ASP A 291 28.06 -19.60 -6.75
CA ASP A 291 28.38 -19.86 -8.17
C ASP A 291 27.54 -19.06 -9.19
N SER A 292 26.33 -18.63 -8.82
CA SER A 292 25.50 -17.77 -9.69
C SER A 292 25.97 -16.30 -9.76
N GLY A 293 27.03 -15.93 -9.04
CA GLY A 293 27.56 -14.56 -8.97
C GLY A 293 26.73 -13.61 -8.10
N VAL A 294 25.77 -14.14 -7.33
CA VAL A 294 24.90 -13.34 -6.45
C VAL A 294 25.45 -13.41 -5.02
N THR A 295 25.40 -12.27 -4.31
CA THR A 295 25.87 -12.17 -2.93
C THR A 295 24.70 -12.32 -1.96
N PHE A 296 24.87 -13.16 -0.94
CA PHE A 296 23.91 -13.40 0.12
C PHE A 296 24.58 -13.24 1.48
N GLU A 297 23.79 -13.10 2.54
CA GLU A 297 24.28 -13.28 3.90
C GLU A 297 24.57 -14.78 4.13
N ARG A 298 25.77 -15.11 4.65
CA ARG A 298 26.26 -16.48 4.80
C ARG A 298 25.26 -17.39 5.48
N MET A 299 24.70 -16.95 6.61
CA MET A 299 23.79 -17.75 7.42
C MET A 299 22.54 -18.19 6.64
N TRP A 300 21.98 -17.31 5.80
CA TRP A 300 20.73 -17.58 5.08
C TRP A 300 20.94 -18.49 3.87
N ILE A 301 22.04 -18.30 3.14
CA ILE A 301 22.33 -19.14 1.98
C ILE A 301 22.87 -20.51 2.38
N GLN A 302 23.57 -20.61 3.51
CA GLN A 302 23.98 -21.89 4.08
C GLN A 302 22.74 -22.70 4.49
N LYS A 303 21.80 -22.08 5.22
CA LYS A 303 20.54 -22.73 5.59
C LYS A 303 19.74 -23.21 4.37
N TRP A 304 19.69 -22.41 3.31
CA TRP A 304 19.03 -22.78 2.05
C TRP A 304 19.66 -24.04 1.41
N PHE A 305 20.99 -24.17 1.45
CA PHE A 305 21.67 -25.39 0.98
C PHE A 305 21.47 -26.58 1.92
N ASP A 306 21.45 -26.35 3.23
CA ASP A 306 21.24 -27.38 4.25
C ASP A 306 19.82 -27.97 4.19
N GLU A 307 18.83 -27.19 3.74
CA GLU A 307 17.45 -27.63 3.46
C GLU A 307 17.31 -28.47 2.17
N GLY A 308 18.41 -28.72 1.46
CA GLY A 308 18.47 -29.59 0.28
C GLY A 308 18.19 -28.89 -1.05
N HIS A 309 18.13 -27.55 -1.06
CA HIS A 309 17.95 -26.80 -2.30
C HIS A 309 19.27 -26.64 -3.06
N ASP A 310 19.33 -27.15 -4.30
CA ASP A 310 20.48 -27.03 -5.20
C ASP A 310 20.35 -25.87 -6.21
N THR A 311 19.41 -24.97 -5.99
CA THR A 311 19.11 -23.83 -6.87
C THR A 311 19.45 -22.50 -6.21
N CYS A 312 19.88 -21.51 -7.00
CA CYS A 312 20.01 -20.13 -6.54
C CYS A 312 18.64 -19.55 -6.13
N PRO A 313 18.47 -19.04 -4.90
CA PRO A 313 17.18 -18.48 -4.43
C PRO A 313 16.63 -17.36 -5.31
N GLN A 314 17.51 -16.52 -5.87
CA GLN A 314 17.11 -15.35 -6.64
C GLN A 314 16.95 -15.64 -8.14
N SER A 315 17.88 -16.41 -8.73
CA SER A 315 17.85 -16.69 -10.18
C SER A 315 17.10 -17.97 -10.55
N LYS A 316 16.73 -18.81 -9.57
CA LYS A 316 16.12 -20.13 -9.74
C LYS A 316 16.91 -21.10 -10.61
N LYS A 317 18.19 -20.81 -10.91
CA LYS A 317 19.09 -21.66 -11.68
C LYS A 317 19.73 -22.71 -10.77
N LYS A 318 19.83 -23.95 -11.25
CA LYS A 318 20.54 -25.04 -10.57
C LYS A 318 22.04 -24.74 -10.52
N LEU A 319 22.62 -24.83 -9.32
CA LEU A 319 24.03 -24.53 -9.06
C LEU A 319 24.87 -25.77 -9.30
N ALA A 320 26.03 -25.60 -9.94
CA ALA A 320 26.96 -26.69 -10.19
C ALA A 320 27.72 -27.09 -8.91
N LYS A 321 28.04 -26.11 -8.04
CA LYS A 321 28.66 -26.32 -6.73
C LYS A 321 28.02 -25.41 -5.68
N MET A 322 27.88 -25.92 -4.46
CA MET A 322 27.38 -25.17 -3.29
C MET A 322 28.54 -24.50 -2.53
N LEU A 323 29.40 -23.78 -3.25
CA LEU A 323 30.55 -23.11 -2.64
C LEU A 323 30.15 -21.69 -2.20
N LEU A 324 30.47 -21.35 -0.94
CA LEU A 324 30.28 -20.01 -0.38
C LEU A 324 31.61 -19.26 -0.35
N THR A 325 31.79 -18.31 -1.26
CA THR A 325 33.00 -17.49 -1.33
C THR A 325 32.79 -16.18 -0.57
N PRO A 326 33.57 -15.84 0.47
CA PRO A 326 33.44 -14.55 1.16
C PRO A 326 33.60 -13.35 0.20
N ASN A 327 32.70 -12.37 0.29
CA ASN A 327 32.73 -11.15 -0.50
C ASN A 327 33.21 -9.96 0.35
N THR A 328 34.52 -9.88 0.55
CA THR A 328 35.15 -8.83 1.37
C THR A 328 34.94 -7.43 0.79
N ALA A 329 34.89 -7.29 -0.55
CA ALA A 329 34.64 -6.02 -1.21
C ALA A 329 33.23 -5.47 -0.88
N MET A 330 32.20 -6.31 -0.92
CA MET A 330 30.84 -5.91 -0.52
C MET A 330 30.78 -5.55 0.97
N LYS A 331 31.48 -6.31 1.82
CA LYS A 331 31.56 -6.01 3.25
C LYS A 331 32.15 -4.61 3.50
N GLU A 332 33.22 -4.23 2.81
CA GLU A 332 33.81 -2.89 2.94
C GLU A 332 32.88 -1.76 2.45
N LEU A 333 32.11 -1.99 1.38
CA LEU A 333 31.15 -1.01 0.87
C LEU A 333 30.00 -0.79 1.85
N ILE A 334 29.51 -1.86 2.46
CA ILE A 334 28.47 -1.80 3.49
C ILE A 334 28.97 -1.02 4.71
N LEU A 335 30.19 -1.28 5.16
CA LEU A 335 30.81 -0.55 6.28
C LEU A 335 30.97 0.95 5.98
N LYS A 336 31.48 1.30 4.80
CA LYS A 336 31.61 2.71 4.36
C LYS A 336 30.26 3.41 4.32
N TRP A 337 29.21 2.72 3.86
CA TRP A 337 27.85 3.25 3.85
C TRP A 337 27.30 3.43 5.27
N CYS A 338 27.49 2.46 6.16
CA CYS A 338 27.10 2.55 7.56
C CYS A 338 27.77 3.74 8.27
N MET A 339 29.08 3.93 8.08
CA MET A 339 29.84 5.06 8.62
C MET A 339 29.32 6.42 8.12
N LYS A 340 29.03 6.52 6.81
CA LYS A 340 28.52 7.76 6.19
C LYS A 340 27.13 8.16 6.69
N HIS A 341 26.34 7.17 7.12
CA HIS A 341 24.94 7.36 7.50
C HIS A 341 24.69 7.24 9.01
N GLY A 342 25.74 7.12 9.82
CA GLY A 342 25.64 7.01 11.29
C GLY A 342 24.96 5.72 11.77
N ILE A 343 25.02 4.65 10.97
CA ILE A 343 24.42 3.34 11.29
C ILE A 343 25.47 2.49 11.99
N PRO A 344 25.16 1.87 13.15
CA PRO A 344 26.08 0.94 13.82
C PRO A 344 26.50 -0.19 12.89
N GLU A 345 27.77 -0.57 12.94
CA GLU A 345 28.32 -1.67 12.15
C GLU A 345 27.47 -2.95 12.34
N PRO A 346 27.09 -3.65 11.25
CA PRO A 346 26.42 -4.95 11.34
C PRO A 346 27.36 -5.97 12.01
N GLY A 347 27.11 -6.29 13.28
CA GLY A 347 27.87 -7.28 14.03
C GLY A 347 27.30 -8.70 13.89
N PRO A 348 28.11 -9.75 14.14
CA PRO A 348 27.63 -11.12 14.23
C PRO A 348 26.76 -11.27 15.48
N CYS A 349 25.44 -11.42 15.33
CA CYS A 349 24.62 -11.95 16.40
C CYS A 349 24.93 -13.45 16.56
N LEU A 350 25.36 -13.83 17.75
CA LEU A 350 25.58 -15.21 18.20
C LEU A 350 24.33 -16.10 18.00
N GLU A 351 24.64 -17.37 17.78
CA GLU A 351 23.82 -18.48 17.30
C GLU A 351 22.46 -18.74 18.01
N PRO A 352 21.55 -19.45 17.31
CA PRO A 352 20.33 -20.04 17.88
C PRO A 352 20.67 -21.22 18.81
N PRO A 353 19.85 -21.53 19.83
CA PRO A 353 19.93 -22.84 20.47
C PRO A 353 19.51 -23.92 19.46
N ALA A 354 20.43 -24.84 19.23
CA ALA A 354 20.38 -26.01 18.36
C ALA A 354 19.41 -27.12 18.83
N PHE A 355 18.83 -27.81 17.83
CA PHE A 355 18.45 -29.25 17.76
C PHE A 355 17.31 -29.77 18.68
N ASN A 356 16.32 -30.59 18.24
CA ASN A 356 16.32 -31.80 17.39
C ASN A 356 14.98 -31.94 16.61
N THR A 357 15.00 -32.32 15.32
CA THR A 357 14.81 -33.69 14.77
C THR A 357 13.45 -34.34 15.09
N TRP A 358 12.62 -34.45 14.04
CA TRP A 358 11.62 -35.49 13.72
C TRP A 358 11.14 -36.42 14.86
N GLU A 359 9.84 -36.40 15.19
CA GLU A 359 8.86 -37.37 14.67
C GLU A 359 7.44 -37.21 15.24
N TYR A 360 6.53 -37.70 14.41
CA TYR A 360 5.10 -37.93 14.53
C TYR A 360 4.53 -38.40 15.88
N SER A 361 3.32 -37.89 16.14
CA SER A 361 2.13 -38.60 16.66
C SER A 361 1.91 -38.80 18.17
N SER A 362 0.76 -38.25 18.59
CA SER A 362 -0.32 -38.89 19.36
C SER A 362 -0.25 -38.96 20.90
N THR A 363 -1.14 -38.16 21.51
CA THR A 363 -2.11 -38.54 22.57
C THR A 363 -1.77 -39.71 23.50
N SER A 364 -1.69 -39.45 24.82
CA SER A 364 -2.62 -39.98 25.86
C SER A 364 -2.01 -40.08 27.27
N ILE A 365 -2.73 -39.50 28.24
CA ILE A 365 -3.16 -40.08 29.53
C ILE A 365 -2.10 -40.42 30.61
N THR A 366 -2.42 -39.91 31.81
CA THR A 366 -2.01 -40.19 33.20
C THR A 366 -1.20 -41.44 33.58
N SER A 367 -0.54 -41.29 34.75
CA SER A 367 -0.01 -42.30 35.70
C SER A 367 1.51 -42.49 35.57
N LEU A 368 2.35 -42.53 36.62
CA LEU A 368 2.19 -42.98 38.00
C LEU A 368 3.15 -42.21 38.93
N SER A 369 2.67 -42.01 40.15
CA SER A 369 3.46 -41.87 41.37
C SER A 369 4.28 -43.13 41.64
N ASN A 370 5.42 -42.94 42.33
CA ASN A 370 6.25 -43.93 43.02
C ASN A 370 7.15 -44.85 42.20
N SER A 371 8.46 -44.68 42.47
CA SER A 371 9.54 -45.68 42.57
C SER A 371 10.79 -45.02 41.95
N MET A 372 11.94 -44.87 42.58
CA MET A 372 12.49 -45.52 43.77
C MET A 372 13.66 -44.65 44.27
N ASN A 373 13.83 -44.61 45.58
CA ASN A 373 15.13 -44.35 46.19
C ASN A 373 16.15 -45.40 45.73
N ASP A 374 17.41 -45.04 45.95
CA ASP A 374 18.63 -45.85 45.90
C ASP A 374 19.34 -45.97 44.55
N LEU A 375 20.46 -45.24 44.44
CA LEU A 375 21.79 -45.87 44.45
C LEU A 375 22.86 -44.84 44.85
N ASN A 376 23.39 -45.02 46.05
CA ASN A 376 24.66 -44.46 46.52
C ASN A 376 25.82 -44.93 45.63
N LEU A 377 26.81 -44.04 45.34
CA LEU A 377 28.23 -44.17 45.73
C LEU A 377 29.11 -43.08 45.03
N PRO A 378 30.33 -42.82 45.53
CA PRO A 378 30.88 -41.48 45.76
C PRO A 378 32.14 -41.21 44.93
N ILE A 379 32.49 -39.95 44.67
CA ILE A 379 33.90 -39.57 44.48
C ILE A 379 34.16 -38.23 45.16
N ASP A 380 34.93 -38.33 46.23
CA ASP A 380 35.61 -37.28 46.98
C ASP A 380 37.00 -37.07 46.34
N ILE A 381 37.33 -35.82 45.99
CA ILE A 381 38.74 -35.39 45.90
C ILE A 381 38.82 -34.01 46.54
N SER A 382 39.05 -34.03 47.85
CA SER A 382 39.61 -32.95 48.63
C SER A 382 40.96 -32.46 48.07
N GLY A 383 41.11 -31.14 47.96
CA GLY A 383 42.36 -30.45 47.65
C GLY A 383 42.40 -29.03 48.22
N VAL A 384 42.50 -28.91 49.55
CA VAL A 384 43.33 -27.96 50.33
C VAL A 384 43.31 -26.48 49.87
N SER A 385 42.59 -25.53 50.50
CA SER A 385 42.79 -24.85 51.80
C SER A 385 43.27 -23.38 51.67
N LEU A 386 42.39 -22.48 52.11
CA LEU A 386 42.56 -21.25 52.94
C LEU A 386 43.91 -20.51 53.04
N GLY A 387 43.82 -19.17 52.92
CA GLY A 387 44.73 -18.16 53.49
C GLY A 387 44.68 -16.84 52.68
N SER A 388 43.78 -15.90 52.99
CA SER A 388 43.97 -14.73 53.88
C SER A 388 45.22 -13.89 53.58
N LEU A 389 45.02 -12.63 53.15
CA LEU A 389 45.47 -11.43 53.88
C LEU A 389 45.06 -10.14 53.15
N ASP A 390 44.39 -9.28 53.90
CA ASP A 390 44.25 -7.84 53.66
C ASP A 390 45.62 -7.15 53.58
N ASN A 391 45.67 -5.99 52.91
CA ASN A 391 46.29 -4.84 53.55
C ASN A 391 45.67 -3.52 53.06
N SER A 392 45.18 -2.79 54.06
CA SER A 392 44.52 -1.49 54.09
C SER A 392 45.48 -0.30 53.96
N TYR A 393 44.88 0.90 54.02
CA TYR A 393 45.29 2.16 54.69
C TYR A 393 45.08 3.36 53.76
N SER A 394 44.42 4.46 54.14
CA SER A 394 44.01 4.97 55.45
C SER A 394 42.81 5.94 55.24
N SER A 395 41.71 5.93 56.00
CA SER A 395 41.52 6.60 57.32
C SER A 395 41.65 8.14 57.23
N ASP A 396 40.83 9.00 57.83
CA ASP A 396 39.67 8.83 58.72
C ASP A 396 39.00 10.20 59.01
N SER A 397 37.72 10.15 59.43
CA SER A 397 37.00 10.97 60.44
C SER A 397 36.98 12.52 60.34
N SER A 398 35.94 13.24 60.77
CA SER A 398 35.14 13.04 61.99
C SER A 398 33.79 13.81 62.01
N HIS A 399 32.71 13.10 62.43
CA HIS A 399 31.68 13.40 63.46
C HIS A 399 31.14 14.84 63.64
N ILE A 400 29.85 15.15 63.88
CA ILE A 400 28.90 14.69 64.93
C ILE A 400 27.45 15.04 64.52
N ASN A 401 26.47 14.17 64.87
CA ASN A 401 25.01 14.39 64.85
C ASN A 401 24.55 15.52 65.78
N ILE A 402 23.45 16.25 65.48
CA ILE A 402 22.37 16.56 66.45
C ILE A 402 21.11 17.09 65.74
N ARG A 403 20.02 16.67 66.36
CA ARG A 403 18.56 16.85 66.21
C ARG A 403 18.04 18.30 66.23
N ASP A 404 16.75 18.41 65.87
CA ASP A 404 15.77 19.50 66.13
C ASP A 404 15.96 20.75 65.24
N GLY A 405 14.94 21.40 64.68
CA GLY A 405 13.50 21.38 64.83
C GLY A 405 12.98 22.76 64.44
N LEU A 406 11.85 22.81 63.74
CA LEU A 406 10.93 23.96 63.57
C LEU A 406 11.33 25.15 62.66
N ASN A 407 10.54 25.27 61.58
CA ASN A 407 9.84 26.47 61.08
C ASN A 407 10.27 27.84 61.65
N LEU A 408 10.59 28.82 60.79
CA LEU A 408 9.73 29.98 60.57
C LEU A 408 10.21 30.87 59.39
N ILE A 409 9.20 31.36 58.68
CA ILE A 409 9.14 32.41 57.66
C ILE A 409 9.72 33.75 58.13
N THR A 410 10.46 34.46 57.25
CA THR A 410 10.45 35.95 57.08
C THR A 410 11.11 36.31 55.74
N VAL A 411 10.34 36.68 54.71
CA VAL A 411 9.94 38.05 54.29
C VAL A 411 11.06 38.89 53.62
N LYS A 412 10.90 39.01 52.30
CA LYS A 412 11.12 40.15 51.37
C LYS A 412 12.37 41.04 51.55
N THR A 413 13.15 41.10 50.48
CA THR A 413 13.47 42.38 49.82
C THR A 413 13.34 42.24 48.31
N SER A 414 12.50 43.10 47.75
CA SER A 414 12.39 43.40 46.33
C SER A 414 13.74 43.84 45.75
N ASP A 415 14.11 43.28 44.60
CA ASP A 415 14.84 44.06 43.60
C ASP A 415 14.42 43.58 42.21
N GLU A 416 13.76 44.47 41.48
CA GLU A 416 13.45 44.32 40.06
C GLU A 416 14.73 44.61 39.28
N SER A 417 15.31 43.61 38.61
CA SER A 417 15.96 43.89 37.33
C SER A 417 15.91 42.67 36.42
N HIS A 418 15.45 42.95 35.21
CA HIS A 418 15.29 42.05 34.09
C HIS A 418 16.56 41.24 33.78
N ARG A 419 16.40 39.93 33.55
CA ARG A 419 16.66 39.31 32.23
C ARG A 419 16.30 37.83 32.25
N CYS A 420 15.37 37.49 31.36
CA CYS A 420 15.06 36.15 30.91
C CYS A 420 16.33 35.36 30.59
N HIS A 421 16.50 34.18 31.18
CA HIS A 421 17.07 32.97 30.55
C HIS A 421 16.42 31.77 31.25
N GLY A 422 15.16 31.50 30.90
CA GLY A 422 14.50 30.24 31.22
C GLY A 422 14.56 29.34 29.99
N HIS A 423 15.70 28.66 29.77
CA HIS A 423 15.66 27.40 29.05
C HIS A 423 15.17 26.37 30.05
N ALA A 424 13.88 26.05 29.97
CA ALA A 424 13.33 24.89 30.62
C ALA A 424 13.85 23.65 29.89
N ASP A 425 14.89 23.03 30.44
CA ASP A 425 15.12 21.59 30.28
C ASP A 425 13.90 20.87 30.90
N LYS A 426 12.91 20.55 30.07
CA LYS A 426 11.79 19.66 30.40
C LYS A 426 11.48 18.85 29.13
N PRO A 427 12.18 17.74 28.92
CA PRO A 427 11.50 16.44 29.11
C PRO A 427 12.41 15.33 29.67
N GLU A 428 13.65 15.62 30.05
CA GLU A 428 14.62 14.58 30.44
C GLU A 428 14.38 14.04 31.86
N THR A 429 13.75 14.84 32.74
CA THR A 429 13.34 14.43 34.08
C THR A 429 12.16 13.46 34.07
N ASP A 430 11.16 13.66 33.19
CA ASP A 430 9.87 12.95 33.29
C ASP A 430 9.95 11.46 32.86
N LEU A 431 10.99 11.09 32.10
CA LEU A 431 11.24 9.73 31.60
C LEU A 431 11.89 8.78 32.61
N LYS A 432 12.56 9.30 33.66
CA LYS A 432 13.12 8.47 34.74
C LYS A 432 12.04 7.94 35.69
N PHE A 433 10.88 8.60 35.77
CA PHE A 433 9.84 8.25 36.73
C PHE A 433 9.10 6.95 36.36
N LEU A 434 8.90 6.65 35.08
CA LEU A 434 8.25 5.39 34.68
C LEU A 434 9.11 4.16 35.01
N SER A 435 10.44 4.26 34.94
CA SER A 435 11.31 3.14 35.34
C SER A 435 11.27 2.84 36.85
N GLU A 436 10.88 3.81 37.68
CA GLU A 436 10.79 3.68 39.14
C GLU A 436 9.35 3.38 39.62
N LEU A 437 8.36 3.31 38.72
CA LEU A 437 6.94 3.13 39.05
C LEU A 437 6.70 1.95 40.00
N ALA A 438 7.34 0.82 39.73
CA ALA A 438 7.19 -0.42 40.50
C ALA A 438 7.63 -0.31 41.97
N THR A 439 8.33 0.76 42.37
CA THR A 439 8.79 0.99 43.75
C THR A 439 7.77 1.75 44.60
N HIS A 440 6.74 2.33 43.99
CA HIS A 440 5.75 3.15 44.67
C HIS A 440 4.46 2.37 45.02
N PRO A 441 3.69 2.81 46.03
CA PRO A 441 2.35 2.28 46.30
C PRO A 441 1.43 2.44 45.08
N TRP A 442 0.45 1.52 44.92
CA TRP A 442 -0.44 1.47 43.75
C TRP A 442 -1.09 2.82 43.39
N GLU A 443 -1.64 3.53 44.37
CA GLU A 443 -2.27 4.84 44.17
C GLU A 443 -1.30 5.90 43.62
N SER A 444 -0.03 5.84 44.03
CA SER A 444 1.00 6.73 43.50
C SER A 444 1.41 6.35 42.07
N GLN A 445 1.41 5.05 41.74
CA GLN A 445 1.65 4.60 40.36
C GLN A 445 0.55 5.09 39.42
N TYR A 446 -0.72 4.92 39.82
CA TYR A 446 -1.87 5.43 39.07
C TYR A 446 -1.76 6.93 38.83
N GLN A 447 -1.50 7.72 39.89
CA GLN A 447 -1.42 9.17 39.76
C GLN A 447 -0.31 9.60 38.81
N VAL A 448 0.87 8.96 38.86
CA VAL A 448 1.99 9.27 37.95
C VAL A 448 1.61 8.98 36.49
N VAL A 449 0.98 7.84 36.20
CA VAL A 449 0.57 7.50 34.83
C VAL A 449 -0.52 8.45 34.33
N GLU A 450 -1.44 8.86 35.22
CA GLU A 450 -2.48 9.84 34.90
C GLU A 450 -1.89 11.23 34.60
N ASP A 451 -0.89 11.66 35.37
CA ASP A 451 -0.22 12.95 35.14
C ASP A 451 0.59 12.92 33.84
N VAL A 452 1.30 11.81 33.56
CA VAL A 452 2.00 11.60 32.27
C VAL A 452 1.03 11.60 31.08
N GLU A 453 -0.15 10.98 31.21
CA GLU A 453 -1.18 11.02 30.16
C GLU A 453 -1.65 12.45 29.89
N LYS A 454 -1.93 13.23 30.95
CA LYS A 454 -2.37 14.62 30.83
C LYS A 454 -1.29 15.51 30.21
N ASP A 455 -0.05 15.38 30.66
CA ASP A 455 1.07 16.21 30.20
C ASP A 455 1.38 15.95 28.73
N LEU A 456 1.29 14.68 28.28
CA LEU A 456 1.55 14.31 26.90
C LEU A 456 0.37 14.53 25.94
N LYS A 457 -0.85 14.75 26.46
CA LYS A 457 -2.06 14.96 25.64
C LYS A 457 -2.02 16.22 24.78
N GLY A 458 -1.13 17.17 25.10
CA GLY A 458 -1.00 18.46 24.41
C GLY A 458 0.35 18.73 23.71
N ASP A 459 1.34 17.83 23.84
CA ASP A 459 2.70 18.05 23.33
C ASP A 459 3.13 16.95 22.34
N ASP A 460 2.86 17.18 21.05
CA ASP A 460 3.26 16.28 19.96
C ASP A 460 4.78 16.13 19.82
N GLN A 461 5.57 17.10 20.28
CA GLN A 461 7.03 17.06 20.23
C GLN A 461 7.59 16.12 21.33
N ALA A 462 6.95 16.09 22.50
CA ALA A 462 7.32 15.22 23.61
C ALA A 462 7.22 13.73 23.24
N TRP A 463 6.23 13.31 22.46
CA TRP A 463 6.11 11.91 22.02
C TRP A 463 7.30 11.41 21.22
N HIS A 464 7.97 12.30 20.48
CA HIS A 464 9.14 11.97 19.67
C HIS A 464 10.45 11.93 20.46
N SER A 465 10.50 12.55 21.64
CA SER A 465 11.66 12.51 22.55
C SER A 465 11.62 11.34 23.53
N LEU A 466 10.47 10.66 23.69
CA LEU A 466 10.34 9.49 24.56
C LEU A 466 11.18 8.31 24.06
N SER A 467 12.09 7.82 24.91
CA SER A 467 12.81 6.56 24.67
C SER A 467 11.83 5.39 24.69
N SER A 468 11.58 4.80 23.52
CA SER A 468 10.64 3.67 23.37
C SER A 468 10.98 2.49 24.28
N LYS A 469 12.28 2.25 24.55
CA LYS A 469 12.73 1.19 25.45
C LYS A 469 12.36 1.45 26.91
N ASN A 470 12.45 2.71 27.35
CA ASN A 470 12.23 3.08 28.76
C ASN A 470 10.76 3.40 29.05
N PHE A 471 9.95 3.54 28.01
CA PHE A 471 8.53 3.87 28.13
C PHE A 471 7.63 2.63 28.01
N VAL A 472 7.89 1.76 27.03
CA VAL A 472 6.99 0.62 26.73
C VAL A 472 7.00 -0.41 27.85
N GLU A 473 8.18 -0.85 28.30
CA GLU A 473 8.28 -1.92 29.30
C GLU A 473 7.59 -1.55 30.63
N PRO A 474 7.82 -0.37 31.23
CA PRO A 474 7.14 -0.02 32.47
C PRO A 474 5.63 0.19 32.29
N LEU A 475 5.20 0.70 31.14
CA LEU A 475 3.77 0.89 30.85
C LEU A 475 3.04 -0.44 30.68
N ILE A 476 3.64 -1.41 29.98
CA ILE A 476 3.08 -2.77 29.86
C ILE A 476 3.02 -3.45 31.22
N ARG A 477 4.06 -3.29 32.05
CA ARG A 477 4.06 -3.76 33.43
C ARG A 477 2.94 -3.12 34.26
N PHE A 478 2.80 -1.80 34.21
CA PHE A 478 1.72 -1.08 34.89
C PHE A 478 0.34 -1.58 34.46
N LEU A 479 0.12 -1.77 33.15
CA LEU A 479 -1.13 -2.31 32.63
C LEU A 479 -1.41 -3.73 33.12
N LYS A 480 -0.37 -4.57 33.21
CA LYS A 480 -0.48 -5.91 33.77
C LYS A 480 -0.86 -5.87 35.25
N ASP A 481 -0.19 -5.04 36.03
CA ASP A 481 -0.49 -4.83 37.46
C ASP A 481 -1.92 -4.29 37.62
N ALA A 482 -2.37 -3.38 36.74
CA ALA A 482 -3.75 -2.86 36.72
C ALA A 482 -4.79 -3.96 36.42
N CYS A 483 -4.44 -4.93 35.57
CA CYS A 483 -5.27 -6.09 35.30
C CYS A 483 -5.36 -7.01 36.52
N GLU A 484 -4.24 -7.27 37.19
CA GLU A 484 -4.17 -8.09 38.41
C GLU A 484 -4.96 -7.47 39.58
N GLN A 485 -4.95 -6.14 39.69
CA GLN A 485 -5.72 -5.40 40.70
C GLN A 485 -7.20 -5.20 40.33
N HIS A 486 -7.63 -5.58 39.13
CA HIS A 486 -8.96 -5.30 38.60
C HIS A 486 -9.34 -3.80 38.62
N ASP A 487 -8.35 -2.91 38.51
CA ASP A 487 -8.56 -1.46 38.51
C ASP A 487 -8.87 -0.96 37.10
N VAL A 488 -10.16 -0.83 36.78
CA VAL A 488 -10.66 -0.39 35.48
C VAL A 488 -10.18 1.02 35.10
N LYS A 489 -9.99 1.91 36.09
CA LYS A 489 -9.53 3.28 35.80
C LYS A 489 -8.07 3.27 35.40
N ALA A 490 -7.23 2.54 36.14
CA ALA A 490 -5.82 2.37 35.81
C ALA A 490 -5.63 1.68 34.46
N GLN A 491 -6.42 0.63 34.17
CA GLN A 491 -6.42 -0.04 32.86
C GLN A 491 -6.77 0.94 31.73
N ARG A 492 -7.79 1.78 31.93
CA ARG A 492 -8.22 2.78 30.93
C ARG A 492 -7.14 3.81 30.66
N VAL A 493 -6.61 4.44 31.70
CA VAL A 493 -5.58 5.48 31.58
C VAL A 493 -4.32 4.90 30.93
N GLY A 494 -3.86 3.73 31.39
CA GLY A 494 -2.70 3.05 30.79
C GLY A 494 -2.92 2.68 29.33
N SER A 495 -4.13 2.25 28.96
CA SER A 495 -4.47 1.87 27.58
C SER A 495 -4.55 3.10 26.67
N GLN A 496 -5.12 4.21 27.16
CA GLN A 496 -5.15 5.49 26.44
C GLN A 496 -3.74 6.03 26.21
N LEU A 497 -2.88 5.96 27.22
CA LEU A 497 -1.49 6.35 27.10
C LEU A 497 -0.73 5.47 26.09
N LEU A 498 -0.96 4.15 26.12
CA LEU A 498 -0.37 3.22 25.15
C LEU A 498 -0.89 3.50 23.72
N LEU A 499 -2.18 3.77 23.55
CA LEU A 499 -2.78 4.14 22.27
C LEU A 499 -2.15 5.40 21.69
N ALA A 500 -2.01 6.45 22.51
CA ALA A 500 -1.35 7.69 22.12
C ALA A 500 0.11 7.43 21.70
N PHE A 501 0.82 6.60 22.46
CA PHE A 501 2.19 6.21 22.12
C PHE A 501 2.30 5.47 20.78
N VAL A 502 1.51 4.42 20.56
CA VAL A 502 1.62 3.60 19.33
C VAL A 502 1.10 4.33 18.08
N SER A 503 0.19 5.28 18.25
CA SER A 503 -0.32 6.10 17.14
C SER A 503 0.67 7.19 16.70
N LYS A 504 1.43 7.77 17.64
CA LYS A 504 2.41 8.83 17.37
C LYS A 504 3.82 8.30 17.09
N SER A 505 4.21 7.16 17.66
CA SER A 505 5.55 6.58 17.56
C SER A 505 5.61 5.30 16.73
N ARG A 506 5.87 5.43 15.42
CA ARG A 506 6.04 4.28 14.51
C ARG A 506 7.21 3.36 14.91
N SER A 507 8.26 3.89 15.53
CA SER A 507 9.37 3.11 16.06
C SER A 507 9.06 2.43 17.40
N GLY A 508 8.06 2.92 18.15
CA GLY A 508 7.65 2.34 19.41
C GLY A 508 7.06 0.94 19.28
N VAL A 509 6.39 0.66 18.16
CA VAL A 509 5.73 -0.62 17.87
C VAL A 509 6.71 -1.80 17.86
N SER A 510 7.98 -1.60 17.45
CA SER A 510 8.97 -2.69 17.44
C SER A 510 9.41 -3.13 18.84
N TYR A 511 9.16 -2.31 19.88
CA TYR A 511 9.50 -2.62 21.27
C TYR A 511 8.39 -3.39 21.99
N LEU A 512 7.24 -3.60 21.36
CA LEU A 512 6.17 -4.44 21.93
C LEU A 512 6.56 -5.92 21.82
N GLY A 513 6.80 -6.54 22.98
CA GLY A 513 6.98 -7.98 23.16
C GLY A 513 5.68 -8.76 22.98
N GLU A 514 5.77 -10.09 22.98
CA GLU A 514 4.60 -10.98 22.86
C GLU A 514 3.61 -10.84 24.01
N ASP A 515 4.14 -10.58 25.21
CA ASP A 515 3.41 -10.28 26.43
C ASP A 515 2.47 -9.07 26.28
N ALA A 516 2.90 -8.02 25.59
CA ALA A 516 2.05 -6.88 25.30
C ALA A 516 0.84 -7.27 24.44
N PHE A 517 1.02 -8.11 23.42
CA PHE A 517 -0.08 -8.59 22.57
C PHE A 517 -1.05 -9.52 23.31
N ASN A 518 -0.53 -10.36 24.19
CA ASN A 518 -1.34 -11.19 25.07
C ASN A 518 -2.15 -10.34 26.05
N LEU A 519 -1.55 -9.30 26.63
CA LEU A 519 -2.21 -8.35 27.50
C LEU A 519 -3.35 -7.62 26.78
N MET A 520 -3.08 -7.05 25.60
CA MET A 520 -4.12 -6.40 24.78
C MET A 520 -5.26 -7.35 24.41
N THR A 521 -4.94 -8.62 24.14
CA THR A 521 -5.95 -9.65 23.88
C THR A 521 -6.80 -9.95 25.11
N SER A 522 -6.20 -9.98 26.30
CA SER A 522 -6.94 -10.17 27.55
C SER A 522 -7.86 -8.99 27.89
N LEU A 523 -7.46 -7.76 27.51
CA LEU A 523 -8.26 -6.56 27.71
C LEU A 523 -9.52 -6.52 26.83
N LEU A 524 -9.57 -7.29 25.74
CA LEU A 524 -10.78 -7.41 24.89
C LEU A 524 -11.96 -8.09 25.57
N ASP A 525 -11.73 -8.81 26.68
CA ASP A 525 -12.79 -9.41 27.50
C ASP A 525 -13.10 -8.56 28.76
N SER A 526 -12.59 -7.33 28.83
CA SER A 526 -12.71 -6.43 29.99
C SER A 526 -13.56 -5.18 29.73
N GLU A 527 -13.79 -4.34 30.74
CA GLU A 527 -14.50 -3.05 30.61
C GLU A 527 -13.75 -1.98 29.78
N VAL A 528 -12.48 -2.24 29.40
CA VAL A 528 -11.67 -1.36 28.53
C VAL A 528 -11.50 -1.92 27.12
N THR A 529 -12.52 -2.65 26.65
CA THR A 529 -12.54 -3.26 25.29
C THR A 529 -12.41 -2.21 24.19
N GLU A 530 -12.99 -1.02 24.37
CA GLU A 530 -12.91 0.07 23.38
C GLU A 530 -11.46 0.52 23.16
N GLU A 531 -10.72 0.80 24.24
CA GLU A 531 -9.33 1.20 24.18
C GLU A 531 -8.46 0.07 23.62
N ALA A 532 -8.69 -1.17 24.03
CA ALA A 532 -7.96 -2.34 23.54
C ALA A 532 -8.16 -2.53 22.02
N LEU A 533 -9.39 -2.38 21.52
CA LEU A 533 -9.68 -2.45 20.08
C LEU A 533 -9.00 -1.32 19.31
N ALA A 534 -9.01 -0.10 19.84
CA ALA A 534 -8.34 1.04 19.19
C ALA A 534 -6.82 0.81 19.07
N ILE A 535 -6.17 0.27 20.12
CA ILE A 535 -4.75 -0.06 20.07
C ILE A 535 -4.50 -1.16 19.03
N LEU A 536 -5.32 -2.22 19.04
CA LEU A 536 -5.19 -3.34 18.10
C LEU A 536 -5.47 -2.92 16.66
N GLU A 537 -6.36 -1.96 16.41
CA GLU A 537 -6.58 -1.38 15.08
C GLU A 537 -5.30 -0.72 14.56
N VAL A 538 -4.65 0.13 15.37
CA VAL A 538 -3.37 0.77 15.01
C VAL A 538 -2.28 -0.27 14.80
N LEU A 539 -2.13 -1.25 15.70
CA LEU A 539 -1.12 -2.28 15.59
C LEU A 539 -1.35 -3.20 14.39
N SER A 540 -2.60 -3.56 14.09
CA SER A 540 -2.95 -4.35 12.92
C SER A 540 -2.60 -3.65 11.60
N SER A 541 -2.55 -2.32 11.55
CA SER A 541 -2.09 -1.61 10.34
C SER A 541 -0.58 -1.74 10.08
N ASN A 542 0.21 -2.13 11.10
CA ASN A 542 1.66 -2.31 10.97
C ASN A 542 2.01 -3.69 10.40
N LEU A 543 2.94 -3.72 9.43
CA LEU A 543 3.34 -4.94 8.72
C LEU A 543 3.90 -6.03 9.65
N ASN A 544 4.66 -5.65 10.69
CA ASN A 544 5.37 -6.59 11.56
C ASN A 544 4.52 -7.14 12.72
N CYS A 545 3.28 -6.68 12.90
CA CYS A 545 2.44 -7.09 14.02
C CYS A 545 1.51 -8.26 13.67
N GLY A 546 1.38 -8.62 12.38
CA GLY A 546 0.42 -9.62 11.92
C GLY A 546 0.55 -10.97 12.64
N SER A 547 1.73 -11.57 12.58
CA SER A 547 2.02 -12.85 13.22
C SER A 547 1.89 -12.79 14.75
N LYS A 548 2.31 -11.67 15.38
CA LYS A 548 2.20 -11.48 16.85
C LYS A 548 0.73 -11.41 17.31
N ILE A 549 -0.10 -10.63 16.61
CA ILE A 549 -1.55 -10.52 16.88
C ILE A 549 -2.23 -11.88 16.66
N ALA A 550 -1.85 -12.62 15.62
CA ALA A 550 -2.38 -13.95 15.37
C ALA A 550 -1.99 -14.94 16.48
N ALA A 551 -0.71 -14.94 16.89
CA ALA A 551 -0.19 -15.82 17.93
C ALA A 551 -0.81 -15.55 19.31
N ALA A 552 -1.14 -14.29 19.62
CA ALA A 552 -1.80 -13.91 20.87
C ALA A 552 -3.26 -14.37 20.97
N GLY A 553 -3.83 -14.95 19.90
CA GLY A 553 -5.23 -15.38 19.87
C GLY A 553 -6.23 -14.23 19.68
N THR A 554 -5.75 -13.02 19.36
CA THR A 554 -6.58 -11.81 19.22
C THR A 554 -7.71 -11.99 18.20
N LEU A 555 -7.44 -12.67 17.09
CA LEU A 555 -8.44 -12.88 16.03
C LEU A 555 -9.66 -13.65 16.53
N THR A 556 -9.47 -14.64 17.41
CA THR A 556 -10.58 -15.39 18.03
C THR A 556 -11.45 -14.48 18.89
N SER A 557 -10.82 -13.62 19.72
CA SER A 557 -11.54 -12.64 20.54
C SER A 557 -12.27 -11.60 19.70
N VAL A 558 -11.65 -11.10 18.62
CA VAL A 558 -12.29 -10.17 17.67
C VAL A 558 -13.52 -10.80 17.01
N LEU A 559 -13.44 -12.08 16.60
CA LEU A 559 -14.60 -12.79 16.03
C LEU A 559 -15.72 -13.00 17.06
N LYS A 560 -15.39 -13.24 18.33
CA LYS A 560 -16.38 -13.30 19.42
C LYS A 560 -17.06 -11.94 19.65
N ILE A 561 -16.32 -10.83 19.55
CA ILE A 561 -16.87 -9.47 19.65
C ILE A 561 -17.88 -9.20 18.53
N LEU A 562 -17.62 -9.66 17.30
CA LEU A 562 -18.57 -9.50 16.19
C LEU A 562 -19.96 -10.11 16.48
N ASP A 563 -20.00 -11.25 17.17
CA ASP A 563 -21.25 -11.94 17.53
C ASP A 563 -21.97 -11.28 18.72
N THR A 564 -21.21 -10.69 19.65
CA THR A 564 -21.72 -10.36 21.00
C THR A 564 -21.92 -8.86 21.23
N GLN A 565 -21.13 -7.98 20.60
CA GLN A 565 -21.05 -6.56 20.96
C GLN A 565 -21.21 -5.66 19.73
N ARG A 566 -22.43 -5.13 19.51
CA ARG A 566 -22.76 -4.33 18.30
C ARG A 566 -21.97 -3.02 18.18
N GLU A 567 -21.72 -2.35 19.29
CA GLU A 567 -20.95 -1.09 19.34
C GLU A 567 -19.52 -1.23 18.83
N PHE A 568 -18.95 -2.43 18.92
CA PHE A 568 -17.56 -2.72 18.56
C PHE A 568 -17.39 -3.48 17.23
N GLN A 569 -18.48 -3.67 16.46
CA GLN A 569 -18.44 -4.38 15.18
C GLN A 569 -17.57 -3.66 14.13
N GLU A 570 -17.63 -2.33 14.06
CA GLU A 570 -16.84 -1.56 13.09
C GLU A 570 -15.31 -1.66 13.35
N PRO A 571 -14.80 -1.38 14.57
CA PRO A 571 -13.38 -1.59 14.90
C PRO A 571 -12.93 -3.04 14.67
N ALA A 572 -13.74 -4.02 15.08
CA ALA A 572 -13.44 -5.44 14.89
C ALA A 572 -13.27 -5.81 13.40
N ILE A 573 -14.16 -5.31 12.52
CA ILE A 573 -14.05 -5.51 11.07
C ILE A 573 -12.82 -4.80 10.50
N LYS A 574 -12.46 -3.59 10.98
CA LYS A 574 -11.24 -2.89 10.54
C LYS A 574 -9.96 -3.64 10.90
N ILE A 575 -9.91 -4.25 12.08
CA ILE A 575 -8.80 -5.13 12.48
C ILE A 575 -8.73 -6.32 11.52
N LEU A 576 -9.84 -7.02 11.25
CA LEU A 576 -9.87 -8.13 10.28
C LEU A 576 -9.47 -7.70 8.87
N TYR A 577 -9.90 -6.52 8.44
CA TYR A 577 -9.50 -5.91 7.16
C TYR A 577 -7.98 -5.74 7.08
N ASN A 578 -7.36 -5.08 8.06
CA ASN A 578 -5.92 -4.87 8.12
C ASN A 578 -5.14 -6.20 8.20
N MET A 579 -5.69 -7.20 8.91
CA MET A 579 -5.08 -8.52 9.06
C MET A 579 -5.20 -9.36 7.78
N SER A 580 -6.34 -9.33 7.09
CA SER A 580 -6.56 -10.05 5.82
C SER A 580 -5.61 -9.62 4.70
N SER A 581 -5.14 -8.36 4.74
CA SER A 581 -4.19 -7.84 3.76
C SER A 581 -2.83 -8.56 3.83
N LYS A 582 -2.47 -9.15 4.97
CA LYS A 582 -1.18 -9.83 5.19
C LYS A 582 -1.24 -11.30 4.76
N SER A 583 -0.34 -11.71 3.87
CA SER A 583 -0.38 -13.05 3.26
C SER A 583 -0.16 -14.20 4.24
N ASP A 584 0.64 -13.97 5.28
CA ASP A 584 1.00 -14.95 6.32
C ASP A 584 -0.16 -15.30 7.27
N VAL A 585 -1.18 -14.43 7.37
CA VAL A 585 -2.29 -14.60 8.33
C VAL A 585 -3.61 -15.04 7.66
N ARG A 586 -3.73 -14.95 6.33
CA ARG A 586 -4.99 -15.26 5.61
C ARG A 586 -5.51 -16.67 5.87
N SER A 587 -4.66 -17.69 5.73
CA SER A 587 -5.07 -19.08 5.97
C SER A 587 -5.50 -19.31 7.42
N PHE A 588 -4.86 -18.62 8.37
CA PHE A 588 -5.26 -18.67 9.78
C PHE A 588 -6.63 -18.01 9.99
N ILE A 589 -6.90 -16.84 9.40
CA ILE A 589 -8.23 -16.19 9.46
C ILE A 589 -9.32 -17.11 8.91
N VAL A 590 -9.07 -17.79 7.80
CA VAL A 590 -10.03 -18.75 7.22
C VAL A 590 -10.29 -19.92 8.17
N SER A 591 -9.24 -20.45 8.82
CA SER A 591 -9.36 -21.57 9.76
C SER A 591 -10.19 -21.26 11.03
N LEU A 592 -10.44 -19.98 11.30
CA LEU A 592 -11.27 -19.53 12.43
C LEU A 592 -12.76 -19.35 12.06
N ASP A 593 -13.21 -19.87 10.92
CA ASP A 593 -14.58 -19.74 10.42
C ASP A 593 -15.08 -18.29 10.36
N CYS A 594 -14.19 -17.38 9.91
CA CYS A 594 -14.48 -15.95 9.84
C CYS A 594 -15.57 -15.62 8.79
N ILE A 595 -15.61 -16.33 7.66
CA ILE A 595 -16.48 -15.99 6.52
C ILE A 595 -17.98 -16.03 6.86
N PRO A 596 -18.53 -17.08 7.49
CA PRO A 596 -19.94 -17.09 7.93
C PRO A 596 -20.32 -15.91 8.82
N LYS A 597 -19.40 -15.43 9.64
CA LYS A 597 -19.62 -14.27 10.53
C LYS A 597 -19.62 -12.94 9.77
N LEU A 598 -18.96 -12.85 8.62
CA LEU A 598 -18.90 -11.64 7.79
C LEU A 598 -20.11 -11.49 6.86
N VAL A 599 -20.75 -12.58 6.45
CA VAL A 599 -21.88 -12.55 5.48
C VAL A 599 -23.00 -11.58 5.89
N PRO A 600 -23.46 -11.53 7.15
CA PRO A 600 -24.51 -10.59 7.55
C PRO A 600 -24.14 -9.11 7.34
N PHE A 601 -22.85 -8.77 7.40
CA PHE A 601 -22.34 -7.41 7.27
C PHE A 601 -22.14 -6.96 5.80
N LEU A 602 -22.23 -7.89 4.83
CA LEU A 602 -22.21 -7.53 3.41
C LEU A 602 -23.45 -6.73 2.98
N LYS A 603 -24.54 -6.83 3.76
CA LYS A 603 -25.78 -6.05 3.53
C LYS A 603 -25.78 -4.71 4.26
N ASP A 604 -24.81 -4.48 5.16
CA ASP A 604 -24.67 -3.21 5.88
C ASP A 604 -23.89 -2.21 5.02
N THR A 605 -24.54 -1.13 4.59
CA THR A 605 -23.93 -0.11 3.71
C THR A 605 -22.66 0.52 4.27
N ARG A 606 -22.47 0.54 5.59
CA ARG A 606 -21.28 1.10 6.23
C ARG A 606 -20.11 0.12 6.25
N LEU A 607 -20.41 -1.16 6.46
CA LEU A 607 -19.42 -2.22 6.71
C LEU A 607 -19.13 -3.10 5.50
N ALA A 608 -20.03 -3.15 4.52
CA ALA A 608 -19.91 -3.96 3.31
C ALA A 608 -18.60 -3.72 2.56
N LYS A 609 -18.18 -2.45 2.44
CA LYS A 609 -16.91 -2.06 1.79
C LYS A 609 -15.67 -2.71 2.41
N TYR A 610 -15.68 -2.93 3.72
CA TYR A 610 -14.57 -3.62 4.41
C TYR A 610 -14.70 -5.14 4.25
N CYS A 611 -15.93 -5.66 4.41
CA CYS A 611 -16.21 -7.09 4.33
C CYS A 611 -15.89 -7.67 2.94
N ILE A 612 -16.28 -6.98 1.87
CA ILE A 612 -16.00 -7.44 0.50
C ILE A 612 -14.50 -7.47 0.21
N VAL A 613 -13.72 -6.52 0.74
CA VAL A 613 -12.25 -6.54 0.60
C VAL A 613 -11.62 -7.67 1.41
N ILE A 614 -12.13 -7.94 2.62
CA ILE A 614 -11.68 -9.09 3.42
C ILE A 614 -11.90 -10.37 2.61
N LEU A 615 -13.11 -10.62 2.10
CA LEU A 615 -13.42 -11.81 1.31
C LEU A 615 -12.54 -11.93 0.06
N LYS A 616 -12.33 -10.82 -0.67
CA LYS A 616 -11.40 -10.76 -1.80
C LYS A 616 -9.98 -11.17 -1.40
N ASN A 617 -9.48 -10.66 -0.28
CA ASN A 617 -8.13 -10.99 0.21
C ASN A 617 -8.02 -12.46 0.62
N LEU A 618 -9.06 -13.03 1.25
CA LEU A 618 -9.08 -14.44 1.62
C LEU A 618 -9.16 -15.36 0.38
N CYS A 619 -9.83 -14.93 -0.70
CA CYS A 619 -9.92 -15.69 -1.96
C CYS A 619 -8.58 -15.86 -2.70
N TYR A 620 -7.48 -15.22 -2.26
CA TYR A 620 -6.15 -15.56 -2.76
C TYR A 620 -5.69 -16.96 -2.32
N THR A 621 -6.19 -17.47 -1.19
CA THR A 621 -5.90 -18.84 -0.73
C THR A 621 -6.98 -19.81 -1.21
N GLU A 622 -6.62 -21.10 -1.36
CA GLU A 622 -7.60 -22.11 -1.79
C GLU A 622 -8.64 -22.37 -0.71
N GLU A 623 -8.23 -22.38 0.56
CA GLU A 623 -9.12 -22.54 1.71
C GLU A 623 -10.15 -21.42 1.75
N GLY A 624 -9.74 -20.18 1.45
CA GLY A 624 -10.64 -19.04 1.39
C GLY A 624 -11.68 -19.16 0.29
N ARG A 625 -11.28 -19.62 -0.91
CA ARG A 625 -12.23 -19.87 -2.02
C ARG A 625 -13.24 -20.96 -1.68
N VAL A 626 -12.77 -22.07 -1.12
CA VAL A 626 -13.63 -23.19 -0.67
C VAL A 626 -14.62 -22.69 0.38
N SER A 627 -14.17 -21.93 1.37
CA SER A 627 -15.01 -21.40 2.44
C SER A 627 -16.04 -20.39 1.93
N VAL A 628 -15.67 -19.48 1.00
CA VAL A 628 -16.61 -18.54 0.37
C VAL A 628 -17.68 -19.29 -0.43
N ALA A 629 -17.29 -20.29 -1.23
CA ALA A 629 -18.23 -21.06 -2.04
C ALA A 629 -19.13 -21.98 -1.21
N GLY A 630 -18.64 -22.49 -0.08
CA GLY A 630 -19.38 -23.39 0.81
C GLY A 630 -20.22 -22.69 1.88
N THR A 631 -20.12 -21.36 2.02
CA THR A 631 -20.90 -20.61 3.01
C THR A 631 -22.25 -20.19 2.43
N ASP A 632 -23.32 -20.68 3.03
CA ASP A 632 -24.70 -20.38 2.61
C ASP A 632 -24.97 -18.87 2.52
N GLY A 633 -25.50 -18.43 1.38
CA GLY A 633 -25.87 -17.03 1.13
C GLY A 633 -24.69 -16.07 0.94
N CYS A 634 -23.44 -16.56 0.97
CA CYS A 634 -22.26 -15.71 0.73
C CYS A 634 -22.20 -15.24 -0.73
N ILE A 635 -22.35 -16.16 -1.69
CA ILE A 635 -22.35 -15.81 -3.13
C ILE A 635 -23.53 -14.88 -3.45
N ALA A 636 -24.75 -15.22 -3.02
CA ALA A 636 -25.92 -14.34 -3.12
C ALA A 636 -25.65 -12.90 -2.63
N SER A 637 -25.01 -12.75 -1.46
CA SER A 637 -24.68 -11.43 -0.90
C SER A 637 -23.61 -10.68 -1.72
N ILE A 638 -22.67 -11.40 -2.33
CA ILE A 638 -21.68 -10.82 -3.25
C ILE A 638 -22.34 -10.36 -4.56
N VAL A 639 -23.30 -11.13 -5.07
CA VAL A 639 -24.09 -10.78 -6.26
C VAL A 639 -24.98 -9.56 -6.02
N GLU A 640 -25.59 -9.46 -4.84
CA GLU A 640 -26.38 -8.29 -4.44
C GLU A 640 -25.51 -7.01 -4.41
N LEU A 641 -24.25 -7.11 -3.94
CA LEU A 641 -23.28 -6.01 -4.00
C LEU A 641 -22.80 -5.71 -5.42
N LEU A 642 -22.78 -6.69 -6.31
CA LEU A 642 -22.50 -6.47 -7.73
C LEU A 642 -23.60 -5.65 -8.40
N GLU A 643 -24.86 -5.86 -8.03
CA GLU A 643 -26.00 -5.11 -8.57
C GLU A 643 -26.09 -3.69 -7.97
N ASN A 644 -26.01 -3.60 -6.63
CA ASN A 644 -26.41 -2.40 -5.88
C ASN A 644 -25.23 -1.63 -5.25
N GLY A 645 -24.01 -2.18 -5.29
CA GLY A 645 -22.83 -1.61 -4.64
C GLY A 645 -22.26 -0.39 -5.37
N SER A 646 -21.29 0.27 -4.71
CA SER A 646 -20.50 1.31 -5.38
C SER A 646 -19.62 0.71 -6.48
N CYS A 647 -19.07 1.55 -7.37
CA CYS A 647 -18.15 1.08 -8.42
C CYS A 647 -16.95 0.29 -7.83
N GLU A 648 -16.44 0.69 -6.67
CA GLU A 648 -15.35 -0.02 -5.99
C GLU A 648 -15.80 -1.37 -5.43
N ASP A 649 -16.98 -1.42 -4.81
CA ASP A 649 -17.56 -2.66 -4.26
C ASP A 649 -17.87 -3.66 -5.38
N GLN A 650 -18.43 -3.19 -6.50
CA GLN A 650 -18.67 -3.98 -7.70
C GLN A 650 -17.38 -4.57 -8.27
N GLU A 651 -16.29 -3.79 -8.28
CA GLU A 651 -14.98 -4.30 -8.71
C GLU A 651 -14.41 -5.38 -7.79
N HIS A 652 -14.64 -5.27 -6.48
CA HIS A 652 -14.25 -6.27 -5.50
C HIS A 652 -15.11 -7.53 -5.61
N ALA A 653 -16.43 -7.38 -5.76
CA ALA A 653 -17.36 -8.47 -6.01
C ALA A 653 -16.99 -9.24 -7.29
N MET A 654 -16.75 -8.55 -8.41
CA MET A 654 -16.29 -9.18 -9.65
C MET A 654 -14.97 -9.92 -9.48
N ALA A 655 -14.02 -9.36 -8.72
CA ALA A 655 -12.74 -10.01 -8.48
C ALA A 655 -12.92 -11.34 -7.73
N ILE A 656 -13.79 -11.37 -6.71
CA ILE A 656 -14.12 -12.60 -5.98
C ILE A 656 -14.76 -13.63 -6.91
N LEU A 657 -15.79 -13.25 -7.66
CA LEU A 657 -16.49 -14.15 -8.59
C LEU A 657 -15.52 -14.71 -9.65
N LEU A 658 -14.60 -13.90 -10.15
CA LEU A 658 -13.52 -14.36 -11.04
C LEU A 658 -12.56 -15.34 -10.35
N PHE A 659 -12.12 -15.07 -9.12
CA PHE A 659 -11.26 -15.99 -8.36
C PHE A 659 -11.92 -17.36 -8.14
N LEU A 660 -13.24 -17.39 -7.98
CA LEU A 660 -13.99 -18.63 -7.88
C LEU A 660 -14.12 -19.30 -9.26
N CYS A 661 -14.69 -18.60 -10.24
CA CYS A 661 -15.04 -19.17 -11.55
C CYS A 661 -13.82 -19.58 -12.37
N ALA A 662 -12.68 -18.92 -12.22
CA ALA A 662 -11.45 -19.28 -12.92
C ALA A 662 -10.81 -20.58 -12.41
N GLN A 663 -11.17 -21.03 -11.20
CA GLN A 663 -10.51 -22.17 -10.55
C GLN A 663 -11.30 -23.46 -10.70
N ARG A 664 -12.63 -23.43 -10.58
CA ARG A 664 -13.47 -24.65 -10.60
C ARG A 664 -14.82 -24.42 -11.28
N VAL A 665 -15.21 -25.36 -12.14
CA VAL A 665 -16.51 -25.37 -12.82
C VAL A 665 -17.67 -25.43 -11.82
N GLN A 666 -17.51 -26.16 -10.71
CA GLN A 666 -18.54 -26.24 -9.66
C GLN A 666 -18.86 -24.86 -9.07
N TYR A 667 -17.85 -23.98 -8.93
CA TYR A 667 -18.10 -22.64 -8.42
C TYR A 667 -18.84 -21.76 -9.43
N CYS A 668 -18.58 -21.93 -10.71
CA CYS A 668 -19.37 -21.27 -11.75
C CYS A 668 -20.84 -21.68 -11.71
N GLN A 669 -21.14 -22.97 -11.47
CA GLN A 669 -22.50 -23.46 -11.33
C GLN A 669 -23.21 -22.76 -10.16
N LEU A 670 -22.56 -22.66 -8.99
CA LEU A 670 -23.10 -21.91 -7.85
C LEU A 670 -23.38 -20.43 -8.18
N VAL A 671 -22.50 -19.78 -8.95
CA VAL A 671 -22.73 -18.39 -9.39
C VAL A 671 -23.89 -18.28 -10.38
N MET A 672 -24.09 -19.27 -11.26
CA MET A 672 -25.22 -19.30 -12.19
C MET A 672 -26.56 -19.59 -11.49
N GLU A 673 -26.55 -20.35 -10.39
CA GLU A 673 -27.73 -20.65 -9.58
C GLU A 673 -28.36 -19.40 -8.94
N GLU A 674 -27.58 -18.34 -8.72
CA GLU A 674 -28.07 -17.04 -8.25
C GLU A 674 -28.93 -16.30 -9.31
N GLY A 675 -28.95 -16.79 -10.57
CA GLY A 675 -29.96 -16.41 -11.56
C GLY A 675 -29.59 -15.20 -12.44
N ALA A 676 -30.64 -14.57 -13.00
CA ALA A 676 -30.51 -13.55 -14.05
C ALA A 676 -29.85 -12.24 -13.59
N ASP A 677 -29.83 -11.98 -12.28
CA ASP A 677 -29.33 -10.73 -11.70
C ASP A 677 -27.81 -10.62 -11.89
N VAL A 678 -27.08 -11.74 -11.83
CA VAL A 678 -25.65 -11.81 -12.15
C VAL A 678 -25.39 -11.39 -13.60
N PHE A 679 -26.08 -12.01 -14.56
CA PHE A 679 -25.87 -11.74 -15.98
C PHE A 679 -26.28 -10.32 -16.37
N THR A 680 -27.38 -9.81 -15.80
CA THR A 680 -27.87 -8.45 -16.04
C THR A 680 -26.86 -7.43 -15.51
N SER A 681 -26.35 -7.63 -14.30
CA SER A 681 -25.34 -6.76 -13.69
C SER A 681 -24.03 -6.79 -14.47
N LEU A 682 -23.54 -7.97 -14.86
CA LEU A 682 -22.33 -8.11 -15.66
C LEU A 682 -22.47 -7.50 -17.06
N ALA A 683 -23.64 -7.64 -17.71
CA ALA A 683 -23.91 -7.01 -18.99
C ALA A 683 -23.91 -5.47 -18.87
N SER A 684 -24.52 -4.93 -17.82
CA SER A 684 -24.50 -3.50 -17.52
C SER A 684 -23.06 -2.98 -17.32
N ILE A 685 -22.26 -3.66 -16.50
CA ILE A 685 -20.88 -3.28 -16.20
C ILE A 685 -19.98 -3.43 -17.44
N SER A 686 -20.19 -4.44 -18.29
CA SER A 686 -19.44 -4.59 -19.54
C SER A 686 -19.67 -3.42 -20.52
N LEU A 687 -20.87 -2.84 -20.53
CA LEU A 687 -21.19 -1.71 -21.40
C LEU A 687 -20.75 -0.37 -20.78
N ASN A 688 -21.06 -0.17 -19.49
CA ASN A 688 -21.02 1.13 -18.82
C ASN A 688 -19.91 1.28 -17.78
N GLY A 689 -19.23 0.19 -17.40
CA GLY A 689 -18.17 0.20 -16.38
C GLY A 689 -16.90 0.92 -16.84
N ASN A 690 -15.93 1.09 -15.93
CA ASN A 690 -14.60 1.57 -16.29
C ASN A 690 -13.79 0.50 -17.05
N ASP A 691 -12.65 0.85 -17.65
CA ASP A 691 -11.87 -0.08 -18.49
C ASP A 691 -11.52 -1.39 -17.75
N ASN A 692 -11.21 -1.33 -16.45
CA ASN A 692 -10.91 -2.49 -15.62
C ASN A 692 -12.13 -3.39 -15.38
N GLY A 693 -13.26 -2.79 -15.03
CA GLY A 693 -14.54 -3.45 -14.83
C GLY A 693 -15.06 -4.11 -16.09
N LYS A 694 -14.90 -3.46 -17.26
CA LYS A 694 -15.26 -4.07 -18.56
C LYS A 694 -14.45 -5.33 -18.83
N VAL A 695 -13.14 -5.30 -18.62
CA VAL A 695 -12.27 -6.47 -18.85
C VAL A 695 -12.68 -7.63 -17.93
N LYS A 696 -12.85 -7.35 -16.64
CA LYS A 696 -13.27 -8.35 -15.64
C LYS A 696 -14.65 -8.92 -15.94
N ALA A 697 -15.63 -8.07 -16.25
CA ALA A 697 -16.99 -8.49 -16.57
C ALA A 697 -17.04 -9.38 -17.82
N ASN A 698 -16.30 -9.02 -18.88
CA ASN A 698 -16.24 -9.83 -20.10
C ASN A 698 -15.57 -11.18 -19.87
N GLU A 699 -14.49 -11.22 -19.07
CA GLU A 699 -13.84 -12.48 -18.74
C GLU A 699 -14.74 -13.40 -17.89
N LEU A 700 -15.48 -12.84 -16.93
CA LEU A 700 -16.41 -13.61 -16.12
C LEU A 700 -17.58 -14.14 -16.97
N LEU A 701 -18.15 -13.30 -17.85
CA LEU A 701 -19.18 -13.73 -18.80
C LEU A 701 -18.70 -14.84 -19.73
N ARG A 702 -17.43 -14.80 -20.17
CA ARG A 702 -16.82 -15.85 -20.98
C ARG A 702 -16.76 -17.17 -20.20
N LEU A 703 -16.23 -17.14 -18.99
CA LEU A 703 -16.12 -18.33 -18.13
C LEU A 703 -17.49 -18.96 -17.83
N LEU A 704 -18.51 -18.15 -17.56
CA LEU A 704 -19.87 -18.64 -17.30
C LEU A 704 -20.53 -19.21 -18.56
N ARG A 705 -20.34 -18.57 -19.73
CA ARG A 705 -20.90 -19.04 -21.00
C ARG A 705 -20.26 -20.34 -21.50
N ASP A 706 -18.96 -20.51 -21.31
CA ASP A 706 -18.23 -21.71 -21.72
C ASP A 706 -18.78 -22.98 -21.02
N ILE A 707 -19.44 -22.83 -19.87
CA ILE A 707 -20.04 -23.93 -19.11
C ILE A 707 -21.44 -24.28 -19.61
N ASP A 708 -22.26 -23.27 -19.91
CA ASP A 708 -23.59 -23.44 -20.53
C ASP A 708 -23.50 -24.18 -21.88
N HIS A 709 -22.35 -24.09 -22.56
CA HIS A 709 -22.04 -24.84 -23.79
C HIS A 709 -21.44 -26.24 -23.56
N SER A 710 -20.99 -26.55 -22.34
CA SER A 710 -20.37 -27.85 -22.01
C SER A 710 -21.39 -28.92 -21.59
N ASP A 711 -22.55 -28.52 -21.03
CA ASP A 711 -23.63 -29.44 -20.67
C ASP A 711 -24.53 -29.85 -21.87
N VAL A 712 -24.30 -29.30 -23.07
CA VAL A 712 -25.11 -29.58 -24.29
C VAL A 712 -24.44 -30.59 -25.24
N LYS A 713 -23.29 -31.17 -24.90
CA LYS A 713 -22.69 -32.28 -25.69
C LYS A 713 -23.05 -33.65 -25.11
N GLU A 714 -24.34 -34.00 -25.15
CA GLU A 714 -24.71 -35.40 -25.36
C GLU A 714 -24.19 -35.82 -26.73
N SER A 715 -23.29 -36.81 -26.73
CA SER A 715 -22.76 -37.40 -27.95
C SER A 715 -23.84 -38.30 -28.58
N PRO A 716 -24.09 -38.22 -29.91
CA PRO A 716 -25.06 -39.08 -30.56
C PRO A 716 -24.47 -40.48 -30.78
N GLY A 717 -25.09 -41.46 -30.12
CA GLY A 717 -25.27 -42.85 -30.54
C GLY A 717 -24.11 -43.58 -31.22
N SER A 718 -23.40 -44.43 -30.46
CA SER A 718 -22.81 -45.65 -31.01
C SER A 718 -23.75 -46.84 -30.72
N ASN A 719 -24.44 -47.27 -31.77
CA ASN A 719 -25.23 -48.49 -31.82
C ASN A 719 -24.36 -49.71 -31.52
N LEU A 720 -24.67 -50.44 -30.43
CA LEU A 720 -24.26 -51.84 -30.27
C LEU A 720 -25.44 -52.64 -29.65
N VAL A 721 -26.24 -53.20 -30.56
CA VAL A 721 -26.94 -54.48 -30.52
C VAL A 721 -27.43 -54.98 -29.14
N VAL A 722 -28.75 -54.95 -28.97
CA VAL A 722 -29.48 -55.81 -28.04
C VAL A 722 -29.81 -57.14 -28.73
N PRO A 723 -29.89 -58.25 -27.97
CA PRO A 723 -31.06 -59.10 -28.17
C PRO A 723 -31.80 -59.42 -26.86
N VAL A 724 -33.09 -59.05 -26.89
CA VAL A 724 -34.24 -59.90 -26.56
C VAL A 724 -34.31 -60.44 -25.12
N ASP A 725 -35.25 -59.95 -24.30
CA ASP A 725 -36.58 -60.59 -24.24
C ASP A 725 -37.63 -59.83 -23.40
N SER A 726 -38.82 -59.72 -24.01
CA SER A 726 -40.17 -59.92 -23.47
C SER A 726 -40.70 -59.23 -22.20
N SER A 727 -41.69 -58.36 -22.46
CA SER A 727 -43.00 -58.25 -21.76
C SER A 727 -43.00 -57.57 -20.36
N ASN A 728 -43.97 -56.76 -19.92
CA ASN A 728 -45.33 -56.51 -20.37
C ASN A 728 -45.95 -55.33 -19.53
N TYR A 729 -46.87 -54.57 -20.14
CA TYR A 729 -47.96 -53.74 -19.57
C TYR A 729 -47.73 -52.43 -18.75
N LEU A 730 -47.92 -51.29 -19.46
CA LEU A 730 -48.98 -50.26 -19.27
C LEU A 730 -49.46 -49.88 -17.85
N LYS A 731 -49.23 -48.62 -17.42
CA LYS A 731 -50.24 -47.52 -17.43
C LYS A 731 -49.78 -46.29 -16.63
N GLU A 732 -50.03 -45.12 -17.22
CA GLU A 732 -50.06 -43.81 -16.57
C GLU A 732 -51.04 -43.77 -15.38
N LYS A 733 -50.69 -43.03 -14.31
CA LYS A 733 -51.44 -41.82 -13.90
C LYS A 733 -50.80 -41.06 -12.73
N LYS A 734 -50.81 -39.74 -12.90
CA LYS A 734 -50.59 -38.68 -11.91
C LYS A 734 -51.41 -38.90 -10.62
N SER A 735 -50.80 -38.68 -9.45
CA SER A 735 -50.98 -37.46 -8.63
C SER A 735 -50.73 -37.68 -7.14
N SER A 736 -49.94 -36.78 -6.56
CA SER A 736 -50.03 -36.21 -5.21
C SER A 736 -49.81 -37.08 -3.95
N SER A 737 -48.82 -36.60 -3.19
CA SER A 737 -48.87 -36.30 -1.75
C SER A 737 -48.13 -37.24 -0.78
N LYS A 738 -47.37 -36.56 0.10
CA LYS A 738 -46.96 -36.89 1.48
C LYS A 738 -45.54 -37.42 1.72
N SER A 739 -44.80 -36.52 2.38
CA SER A 739 -43.80 -36.68 3.45
C SER A 739 -43.53 -38.08 4.04
N SER A 740 -42.24 -38.36 4.19
CA SER A 740 -41.63 -39.25 5.20
C SER A 740 -40.12 -38.99 5.14
N GLY A 741 -39.35 -38.74 6.21
CA GLY A 741 -39.49 -39.09 7.61
C GLY A 741 -38.13 -39.62 8.07
N ILE A 742 -37.43 -38.82 8.87
CA ILE A 742 -36.14 -39.13 9.51
C ILE A 742 -36.40 -40.13 10.68
N PHE A 743 -35.63 -41.23 10.74
CA PHE A 743 -35.43 -42.10 11.91
C PHE A 743 -34.05 -41.76 12.51
N GLY A 744 -33.72 -41.79 13.81
CA GLY A 744 -34.28 -42.20 15.11
C GLY A 744 -33.16 -41.84 16.14
N ARG A 745 -33.23 -41.92 17.48
CA ARG A 745 -34.06 -42.58 18.48
C ARG A 745 -33.94 -41.81 19.84
N ILE A 746 -35.03 -41.93 20.60
CA ILE A 746 -35.41 -41.68 22.02
C ILE A 746 -34.46 -42.40 23.06
N PRO A 747 -34.46 -42.19 24.43
CA PRO A 747 -35.51 -41.71 25.38
C PRO A 747 -35.14 -40.68 26.48
N ILE A 748 -36.03 -39.80 26.98
CA ILE A 748 -37.16 -39.89 27.98
C ILE A 748 -36.73 -39.83 29.47
N PHE A 749 -37.18 -38.77 30.18
CA PHE A 749 -37.96 -38.72 31.45
C PHE A 749 -38.04 -37.23 31.88
N SER A 750 -39.05 -36.61 32.50
CA SER A 750 -40.51 -36.76 32.63
C SER A 750 -41.05 -35.50 33.35
N LYS A 751 -42.38 -35.31 33.33
CA LYS A 751 -43.26 -34.35 34.06
C LYS A 751 -43.49 -32.98 33.39
N ARG A 752 -44.61 -32.75 32.69
CA ARG A 752 -46.05 -32.56 33.06
C ARG A 752 -46.41 -31.18 33.66
N ARG A 753 -47.20 -30.45 32.84
CA ARG A 753 -48.44 -29.67 33.12
C ARG A 753 -48.31 -28.48 34.09
N SER A 754 -48.89 -27.30 33.86
CA SER A 754 -50.19 -26.95 33.28
C SER A 754 -50.30 -25.42 33.14
N GLY A 755 -51.16 -24.94 32.23
CA GLY A 755 -51.88 -23.67 32.47
C GLY A 755 -51.77 -22.61 31.38
N SER A 756 -52.58 -22.76 30.32
CA SER A 756 -53.10 -21.67 29.49
C SER A 756 -54.05 -20.74 30.30
N PRO A 757 -54.72 -19.70 29.73
CA PRO A 757 -54.50 -18.94 28.48
C PRO A 757 -54.71 -17.40 28.61
N LYS A 758 -54.49 -16.68 27.48
CA LYS A 758 -55.21 -15.45 27.02
C LYS A 758 -54.94 -14.17 27.85
N ARG A 759 -54.74 -12.98 27.25
CA ARG A 759 -55.59 -12.30 26.26
C ARG A 759 -54.91 -10.98 25.83
N LYS A 760 -55.00 -10.68 24.52
CA LYS A 760 -55.26 -9.38 23.87
C LYS A 760 -54.63 -8.09 24.47
N LYS A 761 -53.86 -7.38 23.66
CA LYS A 761 -54.39 -6.42 22.68
C LYS A 761 -53.39 -6.22 21.55
#